data_AF-A0A1Q7RDB6-F1
#
_entry.id   AF-A0A1Q7RDB6-F1
#
_cell.length_a   1.000
_cell.length_b   1.000
_cell.length_c   1.000
_cell.angle_alpha   90.00
_cell.angle_beta   90.00
_cell.angle_gamma   90.00
#
_symmetry.space_group_name_H-M   'P 1'
#
loop_
_entity.id
_entity.type
_entity.pdbx_description
1 polymer ?
#
loop_
_entity_poly.entity_id
_entity_poly.type
_entity_poly.pdbx_seq_one_letter_code
_entity_poly.pdbx_strand_id
1 'polypeptide(L)'
;MERTKARLLSILSLTGLLCVFVVSGCGGGERLPVTVLVTPATAIVLEDGTPQTFTATVTNGSGGVTWSVSCSVSSCGTLSGNSPTSVIYTPPGPPASTLTVTLTATSVADTKQTGTATITVPAITVAVSPGSPSAQVNTALQFSSTVGNTSSKQVTWSLTQVTQGNPPVSVSPCSPGCGTLTDATPSAVTYNAPSSLLPAMTTVTITAKSVTDTTKSGSSTIIVTSTSAYTSKLSGQYAFLFNGFDDASGKQVAISGSLTADGKGAITGGVEDINGPATSPICLACPQLNVSITGTYSIGADNRGTLSITNSVGTTKYAIALGGFNSSGVATTASLIEFDDTTGAAGTRVSGVMLLQDSTAFSQSKITGAYAFGFSGQDSSGKRIAEAGRFDADGAGNLKNGLEDVNDSGTVTNSQAFTGTYTAPDTNGRATGTLTAGGATTNFVFYVASAKTLLLETTDAEVTAGLKSGEVLSQTSTSFTSSSLSGNAVFEEAGIATGATASAKVTVGVATFTSASTSISVAQDENDGGTINANASVTGITYSVSANGRVASTVTKGTPPVTSPSPVLSILYLVDTNKGFALESSSDASLGTFEAQSAGPLNAGSIFGNYFVGTAPATVTASSVSSGMATANGVGTVNVTTDNSSSNGTLTAGQTQSFSYSVSSNGRTAFGTTIVGYLVSPTKFVLIDVSTTNTAPTVSIFAQ
;
A
#
# COMPACT_ATOMS: atom_id res chain seq x y z
N MET A 1 55.98 30.41 27.70
CA MET A 1 56.98 30.44 26.61
C MET A 1 56.22 30.88 25.37
N GLU A 2 56.57 32.09 24.89
CA GLU A 2 56.21 32.74 23.61
C GLU A 2 54.73 32.79 23.14
N ARG A 3 54.07 33.97 23.21
CA ARG A 3 54.01 35.11 22.22
C ARG A 3 52.93 34.82 21.15
N THR A 4 51.87 35.62 20.87
CA THR A 4 51.68 37.09 20.73
C THR A 4 50.15 37.37 20.59
N LYS A 5 49.48 38.17 21.46
CA LYS A 5 49.00 39.60 21.32
C LYS A 5 48.18 39.90 20.04
N ALA A 6 47.08 40.68 20.00
CA ALA A 6 46.49 41.77 20.83
C ALA A 6 44.94 41.83 20.56
N ARG A 7 43.98 42.18 21.46
CA ARG A 7 43.71 43.40 22.29
C ARG A 7 43.57 44.70 21.45
N LEU A 8 42.63 45.64 21.62
CA LEU A 8 41.53 45.86 22.59
C LEU A 8 40.59 46.99 22.08
N LEU A 9 39.35 46.93 22.56
CA LEU A 9 38.31 47.93 22.86
C LEU A 9 38.70 49.41 23.22
N SER A 10 37.71 50.32 23.04
CA SER A 10 37.36 51.53 23.86
C SER A 10 38.06 52.88 23.55
N ILE A 11 37.54 54.12 23.76
CA ILE A 11 36.25 54.83 24.01
C ILE A 11 36.61 56.36 24.15
N LEU A 12 35.65 57.29 23.95
CA LEU A 12 35.52 58.69 24.47
C LEU A 12 36.12 59.95 23.75
N SER A 13 35.20 60.85 23.36
CA SER A 13 34.98 62.28 23.75
C SER A 13 36.00 63.43 23.55
N LEU A 14 35.49 64.47 22.86
CA LEU A 14 35.41 65.93 23.19
C LEU A 14 36.61 66.90 23.10
N THR A 15 36.24 68.12 22.69
CA THR A 15 36.84 69.47 22.87
C THR A 15 37.96 70.00 21.96
N GLY A 16 37.57 70.91 21.05
CA GLY A 16 37.88 72.35 21.13
C GLY A 16 39.30 72.83 20.78
N LEU A 17 39.47 73.46 19.61
CA LEU A 17 40.46 74.54 19.45
C LEU A 17 39.98 75.59 18.45
N LEU A 18 39.85 76.82 18.97
CA LEU A 18 39.56 78.06 18.27
C LEU A 18 40.84 78.53 17.55
N CYS A 19 40.79 78.70 16.23
CA CYS A 19 41.81 79.44 15.47
C CYS A 19 41.12 80.51 14.63
N VAL A 20 41.29 81.76 15.01
CA VAL A 20 40.93 82.95 14.24
C VAL A 20 42.03 83.20 13.22
N PHE A 21 41.68 83.18 11.93
CA PHE A 21 42.45 83.83 10.87
C PHE A 21 41.51 84.76 10.10
N VAL A 22 41.78 86.07 10.19
CA VAL A 22 41.16 87.10 9.37
C VAL A 22 41.98 87.19 8.09
N VAL A 23 41.38 86.90 6.94
CA VAL A 23 41.91 87.30 5.63
C VAL A 23 40.75 87.91 4.83
N SER A 24 40.86 89.21 4.56
CA SER A 24 40.03 89.96 3.63
C SER A 24 40.36 89.55 2.20
N GLY A 25 39.40 88.98 1.48
CA GLY A 25 39.54 88.57 0.08
C GLY A 25 38.23 88.69 -0.68
N CYS A 26 38.24 89.57 -1.68
CA CYS A 26 37.43 89.71 -2.90
C CYS A 26 36.15 88.85 -3.07
N GLY A 27 35.04 89.54 -3.38
CA GLY A 27 33.72 88.94 -3.61
C GLY A 27 33.63 88.02 -4.82
N GLY A 28 33.43 86.75 -4.54
CA GLY A 28 32.70 85.78 -5.35
C GLY A 28 31.90 84.93 -4.37
N GLY A 29 30.57 85.04 -4.38
CA GLY A 29 29.74 84.30 -3.43
C GLY A 29 29.83 82.80 -3.70
N GLU A 30 30.71 82.09 -3.00
CA GLU A 30 30.68 80.63 -2.94
C GLU A 30 29.40 80.23 -2.20
N ARG A 31 28.37 79.86 -2.98
CA ARG A 31 27.16 79.25 -2.44
C ARG A 31 27.57 77.92 -1.82
N LEU A 32 27.52 77.84 -0.49
CA LEU A 32 27.76 76.58 0.22
C LEU A 32 26.87 75.48 -0.38
N PRO A 33 27.41 74.27 -0.64
CA PRO A 33 26.64 73.20 -1.26
C PRO A 33 25.48 72.81 -0.36
N VAL A 34 24.30 72.62 -0.98
CA VAL A 34 23.11 72.11 -0.30
C VAL A 34 23.38 70.65 0.07
N THR A 35 23.14 70.27 1.32
CA THR A 35 23.21 68.86 1.75
C THR A 35 21.92 68.44 2.42
N VAL A 36 21.53 67.18 2.21
CA VAL A 36 20.29 66.59 2.73
C VAL A 36 20.63 65.35 3.53
N LEU A 37 20.16 65.29 4.78
CA LEU A 37 20.32 64.13 5.66
C LEU A 37 18.94 63.60 6.07
N VAL A 38 18.72 62.30 5.91
CA VAL A 38 17.51 61.61 6.37
C VAL A 38 17.79 60.85 7.66
N THR A 39 16.90 60.99 8.66
CA THR A 39 17.00 60.30 9.96
C THR A 39 15.69 59.56 10.26
N PRO A 40 15.74 58.29 10.72
CA PRO A 40 16.92 57.44 10.81
C PRO A 40 17.47 57.05 9.41
N ALA A 41 18.78 56.79 9.32
CA ALA A 41 19.42 56.37 8.06
C ALA A 41 19.04 54.92 7.67
N THR A 42 18.68 54.09 8.66
CA THR A 42 18.21 52.72 8.47
C THR A 42 17.02 52.42 9.37
N ALA A 43 16.04 51.67 8.89
CA ALA A 43 14.92 51.17 9.71
C ALA A 43 14.50 49.76 9.30
N ILE A 44 13.98 48.97 10.26
CA ILE A 44 13.30 47.70 9.99
C ILE A 44 11.82 47.91 10.31
N VAL A 45 10.94 47.63 9.35
CA VAL A 45 9.49 47.80 9.50
C VAL A 45 8.79 46.52 9.07
N LEU A 46 7.97 45.92 9.94
CA LEU A 46 7.20 44.72 9.63
C LEU A 46 6.01 45.06 8.75
N GLU A 47 5.53 44.14 7.91
CA GLU A 47 4.39 44.35 7.01
C GLU A 47 3.09 44.77 7.73
N ASP A 48 2.90 44.30 8.96
CA ASP A 48 1.78 44.64 9.86
C ASP A 48 2.22 45.54 11.03
N GLY A 49 3.43 46.09 10.96
CA GLY A 49 4.02 46.93 12.00
C GLY A 49 3.49 48.36 11.99
N THR A 50 3.85 49.12 13.03
CA THR A 50 3.58 50.56 13.07
C THR A 50 4.34 51.28 11.97
N PRO A 51 3.70 52.18 11.19
CA PRO A 51 4.38 52.99 10.19
C PRO A 51 5.57 53.77 10.76
N GLN A 52 6.65 53.88 9.99
CA GLN A 52 7.90 54.51 10.43
C GLN A 52 7.96 55.96 9.95
N THR A 53 8.18 56.91 10.87
CA THR A 53 8.44 58.31 10.53
C THR A 53 9.91 58.54 10.21
N PHE A 54 10.17 59.28 9.15
CA PHE A 54 11.49 59.78 8.76
C PHE A 54 11.47 61.31 8.72
N THR A 55 12.59 61.91 9.09
CA THR A 55 12.80 63.37 9.00
C THR A 55 13.98 63.68 8.10
N ALA A 56 13.91 64.82 7.40
CA ALA A 56 15.00 65.33 6.57
C ALA A 56 15.49 66.67 7.12
N THR A 57 16.81 66.83 7.18
CA THR A 57 17.47 68.09 7.48
C THR A 57 18.19 68.59 6.24
N VAL A 58 17.83 69.79 5.77
CA VAL A 58 18.50 70.46 4.64
C VAL A 58 19.40 71.56 5.21
N THR A 59 20.69 71.52 4.90
CA THR A 59 21.63 72.61 5.21
C THR A 59 21.98 73.38 3.94
N ASN A 60 22.19 74.70 4.09
CA ASN A 60 22.52 75.64 3.00
C ASN A 60 21.46 75.73 1.88
N GLY A 61 20.24 75.28 2.13
CA GLY A 61 19.08 75.37 1.23
C GLY A 61 17.79 75.66 1.99
N SER A 62 16.78 76.21 1.30
CA SER A 62 15.45 76.55 1.84
C SER A 62 14.33 75.74 1.16
N GLY A 63 13.14 75.66 1.77
CA GLY A 63 11.98 74.98 1.15
C GLY A 63 11.85 73.47 1.43
N GLY A 64 12.79 72.86 2.16
CA GLY A 64 12.71 71.47 2.60
C GLY A 64 12.95 70.44 1.49
N VAL A 65 12.28 69.29 1.56
CA VAL A 65 12.45 68.17 0.63
C VAL A 65 11.15 67.67 0.02
N THR A 66 11.24 67.04 -1.15
CA THR A 66 10.22 66.14 -1.68
C THR A 66 10.64 64.68 -1.44
N TRP A 67 9.67 63.80 -1.20
CA TRP A 67 9.93 62.41 -0.80
C TRP A 67 9.50 61.42 -1.88
N SER A 68 10.31 60.38 -2.10
CA SER A 68 9.97 59.24 -2.95
C SER A 68 10.52 57.94 -2.36
N VAL A 69 9.92 56.80 -2.73
CA VAL A 69 10.42 55.46 -2.40
C VAL A 69 10.66 54.65 -3.67
N SER A 70 11.71 53.84 -3.66
CA SER A 70 12.01 52.89 -4.74
C SER A 70 12.51 51.56 -4.16
N CYS A 71 12.28 50.48 -4.90
CA CYS A 71 12.69 49.13 -4.56
C CYS A 71 12.72 48.27 -5.83
N SER A 72 13.15 47.01 -5.72
CA SER A 72 13.32 46.10 -6.86
C SER A 72 12.02 45.45 -7.38
N VAL A 73 10.87 45.74 -6.75
CA VAL A 73 9.56 45.16 -7.08
C VAL A 73 8.52 46.25 -7.32
N SER A 74 7.34 45.89 -7.82
CA SER A 74 6.30 46.85 -8.22
C SER A 74 5.63 47.60 -7.07
N SER A 75 5.67 47.08 -5.85
CA SER A 75 5.09 47.72 -4.65
C SER A 75 6.13 47.88 -3.56
N CYS A 76 6.52 49.13 -3.28
CA CYS A 76 7.55 49.47 -2.29
C CYS A 76 6.96 49.99 -0.96
N GLY A 77 5.64 49.91 -0.78
CA GLY A 77 4.91 50.59 0.29
C GLY A 77 4.40 51.97 -0.12
N THR A 78 3.78 52.68 0.82
CA THR A 78 3.19 54.01 0.59
C THR A 78 3.81 55.06 1.51
N LEU A 79 3.82 56.29 1.03
CA LEU A 79 4.19 57.46 1.82
C LEU A 79 2.93 58.25 2.15
N SER A 80 2.85 58.72 3.40
CA SER A 80 1.76 59.57 3.88
C SER A 80 2.29 60.65 4.83
N GLY A 81 1.46 61.64 5.15
CA GLY A 81 1.85 62.73 6.06
C GLY A 81 3.02 63.57 5.53
N ASN A 82 3.22 63.63 4.22
CA ASN A 82 4.34 64.31 3.59
C ASN A 82 4.37 65.79 3.96
N SER A 83 5.48 66.23 4.54
CA SER A 83 5.80 67.62 4.82
C SER A 83 7.22 67.95 4.33
N PRO A 84 7.60 69.24 4.27
CA PRO A 84 8.94 69.64 3.85
C PRO A 84 10.09 69.07 4.71
N THR A 85 9.80 68.52 5.89
CA THR A 85 10.81 68.01 6.84
C THR A 85 10.54 66.59 7.35
N SER A 86 9.38 65.99 7.06
CA SER A 86 9.05 64.64 7.53
C SER A 86 8.09 63.90 6.60
N VAL A 87 8.15 62.56 6.67
CA VAL A 87 7.23 61.66 5.97
C VAL A 87 7.01 60.40 6.80
N ILE A 88 5.83 59.78 6.65
CA ILE A 88 5.51 58.48 7.25
C ILE A 88 5.54 57.42 6.15
N TYR A 89 6.36 56.39 6.36
CA TYR A 89 6.43 55.20 5.52
C TYR A 89 5.57 54.07 6.08
N THR A 90 4.66 53.56 5.26
CA THR A 90 3.88 52.35 5.54
C THR A 90 4.32 51.24 4.58
N PRO A 91 4.76 50.08 5.09
CA PRO A 91 5.21 48.98 4.25
C PRO A 91 4.06 48.40 3.40
N PRO A 92 4.38 47.72 2.29
CA PRO A 92 3.37 46.95 1.55
C PRO A 92 2.97 45.71 2.36
N GLY A 93 2.02 44.93 1.84
CA GLY A 93 1.73 43.60 2.39
C GLY A 93 2.94 42.65 2.37
N PRO A 94 2.82 41.45 2.95
CA PRO A 94 3.95 40.56 3.21
C PRO A 94 4.81 40.33 1.96
N PRO A 95 6.13 40.63 2.01
CA PRO A 95 6.98 40.47 0.85
C PRO A 95 7.41 39.01 0.68
N ALA A 96 7.46 38.53 -0.58
CA ALA A 96 7.87 37.16 -0.90
C ALA A 96 9.32 36.83 -0.47
N SER A 97 10.19 37.83 -0.38
CA SER A 97 11.55 37.76 0.17
C SER A 97 11.84 39.08 0.88
N THR A 98 12.85 39.14 1.77
CA THR A 98 13.23 40.38 2.45
C THR A 98 13.38 41.53 1.45
N LEU A 99 12.54 42.55 1.61
CA LEU A 99 12.46 43.69 0.71
C LEU A 99 13.32 44.83 1.25
N THR A 100 14.16 45.40 0.38
CA THR A 100 14.96 46.59 0.69
C THR A 100 14.38 47.77 -0.09
N VAL A 101 13.95 48.81 0.62
CA VAL A 101 13.36 50.03 0.08
C VAL A 101 14.31 51.20 0.31
N THR A 102 14.52 52.01 -0.72
CA THR A 102 15.29 53.26 -0.62
C THR A 102 14.32 54.42 -0.54
N LEU A 103 14.31 55.10 0.61
CA LEU A 103 13.61 56.37 0.78
C LEU A 103 14.54 57.50 0.34
N THR A 104 14.08 58.32 -0.60
CA THR A 104 14.85 59.47 -1.13
C THR A 104 14.17 60.77 -0.75
N ALA A 105 14.93 61.66 -0.11
CA ALA A 105 14.56 63.04 0.13
C ALA A 105 15.33 63.93 -0.85
N THR A 106 14.63 64.60 -1.77
CA THR A 106 15.22 65.48 -2.77
C THR A 106 15.04 66.93 -2.34
N SER A 107 16.11 67.72 -2.28
CA SER A 107 16.02 69.13 -1.89
C SER A 107 15.19 69.94 -2.89
N VAL A 108 14.33 70.81 -2.37
CA VAL A 108 13.57 71.77 -3.18
C VAL A 108 14.47 72.91 -3.70
N ALA A 109 15.51 73.29 -2.93
CA ALA A 109 16.45 74.36 -3.30
C ALA A 109 17.53 73.94 -4.32
N ASP A 110 17.80 72.64 -4.44
CA ASP A 110 18.70 72.05 -5.44
C ASP A 110 18.29 70.58 -5.68
N THR A 111 17.59 70.34 -6.78
CA THR A 111 17.02 69.02 -7.12
C THR A 111 18.08 67.96 -7.46
N LYS A 112 19.36 68.33 -7.57
CA LYS A 112 20.46 67.38 -7.75
C LYS A 112 20.95 66.81 -6.42
N GLN A 113 20.58 67.41 -5.29
CA GLN A 113 21.01 66.99 -3.96
C GLN A 113 19.93 66.17 -3.28
N THR A 114 20.33 64.96 -2.85
CA THR A 114 19.43 63.99 -2.21
C THR A 114 20.04 63.46 -0.92
N GLY A 115 19.18 63.12 0.03
CA GLY A 115 19.50 62.31 1.19
C GLY A 115 18.71 61.01 1.11
N THR A 116 19.30 59.91 1.56
CA THR A 116 18.64 58.59 1.48
C THR A 116 18.59 57.89 2.82
N ALA A 117 17.57 57.05 3.00
CA ALA A 117 17.49 56.07 4.07
C ALA A 117 17.12 54.69 3.51
N THR A 118 17.64 53.65 4.15
CA THR A 118 17.35 52.25 3.77
C THR A 118 16.33 51.65 4.73
N ILE A 119 15.25 51.13 4.19
CA ILE A 119 14.18 50.47 4.95
C ILE A 119 14.19 48.99 4.59
N THR A 120 14.25 48.13 5.60
CA THR A 120 14.17 46.67 5.44
C THR A 120 12.81 46.18 5.91
N VAL A 121 12.05 45.55 5.01
CA VAL A 121 10.81 44.85 5.31
C VAL A 121 11.10 43.35 5.22
N PRO A 122 11.30 42.65 6.35
CA PRO A 122 11.66 41.24 6.35
C PRO A 122 10.49 40.36 5.89
N ALA A 123 10.80 39.26 5.19
CA ALA A 123 9.79 38.25 4.85
C ALA A 123 9.39 37.44 6.09
N ILE A 124 8.12 37.01 6.14
CA ILE A 124 7.62 36.13 7.20
C ILE A 124 8.37 34.79 7.14
N THR A 125 8.75 34.28 8.32
CA THR A 125 9.41 32.99 8.49
C THR A 125 8.56 32.10 9.38
N VAL A 126 8.53 30.80 9.08
CA VAL A 126 7.81 29.81 9.89
C VAL A 126 8.74 28.63 10.12
N ALA A 127 8.90 28.23 11.38
CA ALA A 127 9.63 27.03 11.78
C ALA A 127 8.72 26.11 12.60
N VAL A 128 8.94 24.80 12.52
CA VAL A 128 8.25 23.78 13.30
C VAL A 128 9.27 23.05 14.16
N SER A 129 8.93 22.81 15.42
CA SER A 129 9.75 22.07 16.38
C SER A 129 8.92 20.99 17.08
N PRO A 130 9.48 19.79 17.33
CA PRO A 130 10.81 19.31 16.90
C PRO A 130 10.89 19.15 15.37
N GLY A 131 12.10 19.24 14.78
CA GLY A 131 12.25 19.25 13.30
C GLY A 131 12.33 17.87 12.64
N SER A 132 12.79 16.84 13.37
CA SER A 132 12.89 15.46 12.86
C SER A 132 12.74 14.40 13.96
N PRO A 133 11.62 14.38 14.71
CA PRO A 133 11.43 13.39 15.76
C PRO A 133 11.12 12.00 15.19
N SER A 134 11.27 10.97 16.03
CA SER A 134 10.64 9.68 15.81
C SER A 134 9.43 9.53 16.74
N ALA A 135 8.35 8.93 16.21
CA ALA A 135 7.15 8.59 16.96
C ALA A 135 6.99 7.07 16.97
N GLN A 136 6.60 6.49 18.10
CA GLN A 136 6.19 5.08 18.10
C GLN A 136 4.71 4.99 17.71
N VAL A 137 4.30 3.90 17.05
CA VAL A 137 2.88 3.63 16.79
C VAL A 137 2.07 3.74 18.09
N ASN A 138 0.84 4.27 18.01
CA ASN A 138 -0.03 4.57 19.15
C ASN A 138 0.51 5.59 20.18
N THR A 139 1.53 6.39 19.85
CA THR A 139 2.03 7.46 20.73
C THR A 139 1.70 8.85 20.18
N ALA A 140 1.69 9.85 21.06
CA ALA A 140 1.45 11.24 20.70
C ALA A 140 2.73 12.07 20.82
N LEU A 141 2.95 12.96 19.85
CA LEU A 141 4.02 13.96 19.87
C LEU A 141 3.42 15.36 19.76
N GLN A 142 3.92 16.29 20.55
CA GLN A 142 3.55 17.70 20.43
C GLN A 142 4.50 18.44 19.51
N PHE A 143 3.90 19.27 18.64
CA PHE A 143 4.61 20.18 17.77
C PHE A 143 4.23 21.62 18.11
N SER A 144 5.20 22.51 17.96
CA SER A 144 5.01 23.95 18.09
C SER A 144 5.55 24.66 16.84
N SER A 145 4.93 25.77 16.49
CA SER A 145 5.39 26.65 15.42
C SER A 145 5.98 27.94 15.99
N THR A 146 6.99 28.48 15.30
CA THR A 146 7.52 29.81 15.56
C THR A 146 7.38 30.65 14.29
N VAL A 147 6.59 31.71 14.36
CA VAL A 147 6.39 32.65 13.25
C VAL A 147 7.19 33.94 13.51
N GLY A 148 8.16 34.24 12.66
CA GLY A 148 8.97 35.44 12.72
C GLY A 148 8.46 36.55 11.79
N ASN A 149 8.88 37.79 12.06
CA ASN A 149 8.71 38.94 11.15
C ASN A 149 7.27 39.40 10.85
N THR A 150 6.32 39.05 11.72
CA THR A 150 4.93 39.56 11.73
C THR A 150 4.45 39.59 13.19
N SER A 151 3.47 40.43 13.51
CA SER A 151 2.83 40.45 14.82
C SER A 151 1.89 39.25 15.04
N SER A 152 1.26 38.76 13.98
CA SER A 152 0.40 37.57 14.01
C SER A 152 1.22 36.30 14.06
N LYS A 153 1.12 35.55 15.17
CA LYS A 153 1.86 34.29 15.38
C LYS A 153 1.10 33.04 15.00
N GLN A 154 0.02 33.19 14.22
CA GLN A 154 -0.94 32.12 13.98
C GLN A 154 -0.56 31.28 12.74
N VAL A 155 -0.77 29.96 12.84
CA VAL A 155 -0.60 29.01 11.74
C VAL A 155 -1.82 28.12 11.55
N THR A 156 -1.94 27.54 10.37
CA THR A 156 -2.79 26.37 10.10
C THR A 156 -1.90 25.13 9.95
N TRP A 157 -2.33 24.01 10.52
CA TRP A 157 -1.57 22.76 10.50
C TRP A 157 -2.15 21.79 9.46
N SER A 158 -1.26 21.08 8.77
CA SER A 158 -1.64 19.95 7.91
C SER A 158 -0.70 18.76 8.12
N LEU A 159 -1.24 17.57 7.85
CA LEU A 159 -0.53 16.30 7.93
C LEU A 159 -0.56 15.64 6.57
N THR A 160 0.62 15.43 5.99
CA THR A 160 0.77 14.78 4.70
C THR A 160 1.77 13.65 4.79
N GLN A 161 1.67 12.69 3.88
CA GLN A 161 2.68 11.67 3.69
C GLN A 161 3.31 11.87 2.33
N VAL A 162 4.60 11.60 2.26
CA VAL A 162 5.29 11.41 1.00
C VAL A 162 5.22 9.93 0.68
N THR A 163 4.37 9.58 -0.27
CA THR A 163 4.46 8.27 -0.90
C THR A 163 5.48 8.41 -2.02
N GLN A 164 6.60 7.69 -1.95
CA GLN A 164 7.46 7.57 -3.13
C GLN A 164 6.64 6.82 -4.19
N GLY A 165 6.27 7.55 -5.24
CA GLY A 165 5.65 7.07 -6.47
C GLY A 165 6.61 7.35 -7.63
N ASN A 166 6.43 6.69 -8.78
CA ASN A 166 7.00 7.20 -10.04
C ASN A 166 6.58 8.69 -10.20
N PRO A 167 7.45 9.62 -10.68
CA PRO A 167 7.14 11.03 -10.67
C PRO A 167 5.76 11.35 -11.27
N PRO A 168 4.91 12.12 -10.57
CA PRO A 168 5.29 12.97 -9.44
C PRO A 168 5.23 12.26 -8.07
N VAL A 169 6.20 12.56 -7.22
CA VAL A 169 6.09 12.37 -5.77
C VAL A 169 4.79 13.04 -5.31
N SER A 170 3.81 12.24 -4.89
CA SER A 170 2.53 12.77 -4.45
C SER A 170 2.59 13.05 -2.95
N VAL A 171 2.35 14.32 -2.60
CA VAL A 171 2.18 14.75 -1.22
C VAL A 171 0.66 14.76 -0.97
N SER A 172 0.16 13.72 -0.32
CA SER A 172 -1.27 13.55 -0.07
C SER A 172 -1.60 13.79 1.41
N PRO A 173 -2.74 14.43 1.74
CA PRO A 173 -3.29 14.38 3.10
C PRO A 173 -3.45 12.94 3.53
N CYS A 174 -2.98 12.61 4.73
CA CYS A 174 -2.92 11.22 5.18
C CYS A 174 -3.59 10.97 6.52
N SER A 175 -4.34 11.93 7.05
CA SER A 175 -5.18 11.70 8.22
C SER A 175 -6.46 10.93 7.83
N PRO A 176 -6.78 9.77 8.42
CA PRO A 176 -6.14 9.17 9.61
C PRO A 176 -5.06 8.10 9.32
N GLY A 177 -4.85 7.68 8.07
CA GLY A 177 -3.97 6.56 7.69
C GLY A 177 -2.53 6.64 8.20
N CYS A 178 -1.93 7.84 8.23
CA CYS A 178 -0.56 8.10 8.72
C CYS A 178 -0.52 8.70 10.14
N GLY A 179 -1.66 8.69 10.85
CA GLY A 179 -1.87 9.38 12.11
C GLY A 179 -2.87 10.53 11.99
N THR A 180 -3.18 11.17 13.12
CA THR A 180 -4.15 12.28 13.19
C THR A 180 -3.56 13.49 13.89
N LEU A 181 -4.08 14.68 13.57
CA LEU A 181 -3.78 15.91 14.30
C LEU A 181 -4.94 16.23 15.25
N THR A 182 -4.66 16.39 16.53
CA THR A 182 -5.61 16.82 17.56
C THR A 182 -5.09 18.05 18.30
N ASP A 183 -5.97 18.69 19.08
CA ASP A 183 -5.62 19.80 19.97
C ASP A 183 -4.90 20.96 19.26
N ALA A 184 -5.28 21.22 18.00
CA ALA A 184 -4.69 22.28 17.20
C ALA A 184 -5.01 23.66 17.79
N THR A 185 -3.97 24.41 18.12
CA THR A 185 -4.02 25.82 18.53
C THR A 185 -3.30 26.67 17.48
N PRO A 186 -3.38 28.01 17.56
CA PRO A 186 -2.68 28.88 16.62
C PRO A 186 -1.15 28.75 16.60
N SER A 187 -0.52 28.03 17.55
CA SER A 187 0.94 27.84 17.60
C SER A 187 1.40 26.42 17.95
N ALA A 188 0.49 25.48 18.17
CA ALA A 188 0.82 24.11 18.54
C ALA A 188 -0.20 23.11 18.03
N VAL A 189 0.20 21.84 17.89
CA VAL A 189 -0.68 20.72 17.53
C VAL A 189 -0.16 19.42 18.14
N THR A 190 -1.05 18.49 18.46
CA THR A 190 -0.68 17.13 18.85
C THR A 190 -0.81 16.22 17.63
N TYR A 191 0.26 15.49 17.31
CA TYR A 191 0.25 14.41 16.33
C TYR A 191 0.09 13.08 17.06
N ASN A 192 -0.95 12.33 16.74
CA ASN A 192 -1.16 10.97 17.22
C ASN A 192 -0.71 10.01 16.12
N ALA A 193 0.38 9.27 16.38
CA ALA A 193 0.92 8.28 15.47
C ALA A 193 -0.11 7.14 15.22
N PRO A 194 -0.13 6.55 14.03
CA PRO A 194 -1.09 5.50 13.67
C PRO A 194 -0.88 4.24 14.51
N SER A 195 -1.87 3.33 14.49
CA SER A 195 -1.86 2.07 15.25
C SER A 195 -1.02 0.96 14.61
N SER A 196 -0.64 1.12 13.35
CA SER A 196 0.23 0.22 12.59
C SER A 196 1.39 1.00 11.98
N LEU A 197 2.49 0.29 11.68
CA LEU A 197 3.55 0.90 10.88
C LEU A 197 3.00 1.12 9.48
N LEU A 198 3.25 2.30 8.91
CA LEU A 198 3.09 2.48 7.48
C LEU A 198 4.14 1.64 6.74
N PRO A 199 3.84 1.08 5.57
CA PRO A 199 4.79 0.35 4.77
C PRO A 199 6.07 1.15 4.54
N ALA A 200 7.18 0.42 4.42
CA ALA A 200 8.52 0.98 4.45
C ALA A 200 8.85 1.82 3.21
N MET A 201 8.28 3.03 3.09
CA MET A 201 8.69 4.14 2.23
C MET A 201 7.99 5.48 2.57
N THR A 202 7.18 5.59 3.63
CA THR A 202 6.46 6.85 3.95
C THR A 202 7.13 7.62 5.08
N THR A 203 7.66 8.81 4.79
CA THR A 203 7.90 9.80 5.84
C THR A 203 6.63 10.64 6.04
N VAL A 204 6.26 10.84 7.30
CA VAL A 204 5.10 11.67 7.65
C VAL A 204 5.57 13.11 7.82
N THR A 205 4.91 14.08 7.20
CA THR A 205 5.28 15.49 7.27
C THR A 205 4.16 16.31 7.89
N ILE A 206 4.49 17.05 8.95
CA ILE A 206 3.63 18.08 9.51
C ILE A 206 4.06 19.42 8.94
N THR A 207 3.09 20.20 8.45
CA THR A 207 3.34 21.54 7.92
C THR A 207 2.54 22.57 8.72
N ALA A 208 3.22 23.61 9.20
CA ALA A 208 2.62 24.82 9.74
C ALA A 208 2.66 25.91 8.67
N LYS A 209 1.49 26.42 8.27
CA LYS A 209 1.34 27.46 7.26
C LYS A 209 0.89 28.76 7.91
N SER A 210 1.61 29.86 7.66
CA SER A 210 1.27 31.17 8.23
C SER A 210 -0.11 31.64 7.74
N VAL A 211 -0.93 32.19 8.65
CA VAL A 211 -2.24 32.76 8.26
C VAL A 211 -2.09 34.13 7.58
N THR A 212 -1.02 34.86 7.87
CA THR A 212 -0.80 36.22 7.37
C THR A 212 -0.24 36.23 5.95
N ASP A 213 0.81 35.43 5.72
CA ASP A 213 1.31 35.09 4.38
C ASP A 213 1.15 33.58 4.15
N THR A 214 0.19 33.22 3.31
CA THR A 214 -0.11 31.82 2.96
C THR A 214 0.90 31.21 1.99
N THR A 215 1.90 31.97 1.52
CA THR A 215 3.02 31.42 0.74
C THR A 215 4.15 30.92 1.62
N LYS A 216 4.10 31.17 2.95
CA LYS A 216 5.12 30.79 3.92
C LYS A 216 4.67 29.64 4.80
N SER A 217 5.55 28.66 4.94
CA SER A 217 5.35 27.50 5.80
C SER A 217 6.67 26.98 6.37
N GLY A 218 6.57 26.26 7.47
CA GLY A 218 7.64 25.45 8.03
C GLY A 218 7.13 24.02 8.20
N SER A 219 8.03 23.04 8.15
CA SER A 219 7.65 21.63 8.25
C SER A 219 8.56 20.85 9.20
N SER A 220 8.05 19.72 9.68
CA SER A 220 8.80 18.70 10.40
C SER A 220 8.50 17.33 9.78
N THR A 221 9.55 16.52 9.64
CA THR A 221 9.44 15.13 9.16
C THR A 221 9.48 14.16 10.34
N ILE A 222 8.53 13.24 10.40
CA ILE A 222 8.37 12.27 11.49
C ILE A 222 8.69 10.89 10.95
N ILE A 223 9.54 10.17 11.69
CA ILE A 223 9.80 8.75 11.46
C ILE A 223 8.89 7.95 12.38
N VAL A 224 7.88 7.29 11.82
CA VAL A 224 7.03 6.37 12.60
C VAL A 224 7.76 5.04 12.76
N THR A 225 7.91 4.60 14.00
CA THR A 225 8.62 3.39 14.40
C THR A 225 7.66 2.45 15.14
N SER A 226 7.92 1.15 15.11
CA SER A 226 7.20 0.18 15.94
C SER A 226 8.15 -0.35 17.01
N THR A 227 7.66 -0.51 18.23
CA THR A 227 8.33 -1.30 19.26
C THR A 227 8.25 -2.78 18.94
N SER A 228 9.27 -3.56 19.31
CA SER A 228 9.32 -5.04 19.32
C SER A 228 8.19 -5.76 20.09
N ALA A 229 7.12 -5.07 20.49
CA ALA A 229 6.02 -5.62 21.29
C ALA A 229 5.09 -6.57 20.50
N TYR A 230 5.04 -6.45 19.17
CA TYR A 230 4.19 -7.30 18.32
C TYR A 230 4.96 -8.17 17.34
N THR A 231 6.28 -7.99 17.21
CA THR A 231 7.11 -8.83 16.32
C THR A 231 7.12 -10.29 16.75
N SER A 232 6.84 -10.57 18.03
CA SER A 232 6.69 -11.93 18.54
C SER A 232 5.49 -12.67 17.95
N LYS A 233 4.51 -11.96 17.37
CA LYS A 233 3.38 -12.56 16.66
C LYS A 233 3.79 -13.24 15.35
N LEU A 234 4.93 -12.85 14.76
CA LEU A 234 5.51 -13.53 13.61
C LEU A 234 6.82 -14.18 14.07
N SER A 235 6.80 -15.48 14.34
CA SER A 235 7.94 -16.21 14.87
C SER A 235 7.90 -17.67 14.45
N GLY A 236 9.04 -18.21 14.03
CA GLY A 236 9.15 -19.57 13.51
C GLY A 236 9.40 -19.61 12.02
N GLN A 237 9.31 -20.81 11.46
CA GLN A 237 9.54 -21.07 10.05
C GLN A 237 8.22 -21.11 9.30
N TYR A 238 8.14 -20.43 8.16
CA TYR A 238 6.92 -20.32 7.37
C TYR A 238 7.17 -20.68 5.92
N ALA A 239 6.26 -21.43 5.31
CA ALA A 239 6.21 -21.65 3.87
C ALA A 239 5.34 -20.56 3.25
N PHE A 240 5.70 -20.07 2.08
CA PHE A 240 4.91 -19.07 1.37
C PHE A 240 4.76 -19.41 -0.12
N LEU A 241 3.69 -18.89 -0.71
CA LEU A 241 3.44 -18.90 -2.15
C LEU A 241 2.83 -17.58 -2.55
N PHE A 242 3.50 -16.86 -3.44
CA PHE A 242 3.05 -15.61 -4.03
C PHE A 242 2.88 -15.77 -5.53
N ASN A 243 1.78 -15.25 -6.05
CA ASN A 243 1.44 -15.33 -7.45
C ASN A 243 0.93 -13.98 -7.95
N GLY A 244 1.25 -13.65 -9.19
CA GLY A 244 0.80 -12.40 -9.78
C GLY A 244 1.48 -12.15 -11.11
N PHE A 245 1.82 -10.90 -11.41
CA PHE A 245 2.33 -10.53 -12.73
C PHE A 245 3.58 -9.68 -12.67
N ASP A 246 4.43 -9.86 -13.68
CA ASP A 246 5.45 -8.91 -14.07
C ASP A 246 4.81 -7.79 -14.89
N ASP A 247 4.91 -6.54 -14.43
CA ASP A 247 4.20 -5.41 -15.04
C ASP A 247 4.71 -5.09 -16.45
N ALA A 248 6.01 -5.31 -16.70
CA ALA A 248 6.64 -4.95 -17.97
C ALA A 248 6.25 -5.89 -19.12
N SER A 249 6.22 -7.20 -18.86
CA SER A 249 5.86 -8.22 -19.85
C SER A 249 4.38 -8.60 -19.82
N GLY A 250 3.69 -8.32 -18.71
CA GLY A 250 2.33 -8.79 -18.45
C GLY A 250 2.22 -10.30 -18.26
N LYS A 251 3.35 -10.99 -18.05
CA LYS A 251 3.41 -12.45 -17.84
C LYS A 251 3.36 -12.76 -16.35
N GLN A 252 2.86 -13.96 -16.04
CA GLN A 252 2.72 -14.42 -14.68
C GLN A 252 4.08 -14.67 -14.02
N VAL A 253 4.10 -14.42 -12.73
CA VAL A 253 5.19 -14.70 -11.80
C VAL A 253 4.66 -15.55 -10.66
N ALA A 254 5.45 -16.52 -10.23
CA ALA A 254 5.24 -17.31 -9.02
C ALA A 254 6.54 -17.31 -8.20
N ILE A 255 6.36 -17.21 -6.89
CA ILE A 255 7.44 -17.26 -5.91
C ILE A 255 6.99 -18.17 -4.80
N SER A 256 7.67 -19.30 -4.62
CA SER A 256 7.44 -20.20 -3.49
C SER A 256 8.68 -20.29 -2.61
N GLY A 257 8.51 -20.41 -1.30
CA GLY A 257 9.67 -20.34 -0.42
C GLY A 257 9.40 -20.74 1.02
N SER A 258 10.47 -20.69 1.80
CA SER A 258 10.47 -20.79 3.26
C SER A 258 11.28 -19.66 3.86
N LEU A 259 10.79 -19.05 4.94
CA LEU A 259 11.50 -18.04 5.73
C LEU A 259 11.47 -18.35 7.21
N THR A 260 12.47 -17.88 7.95
CA THR A 260 12.56 -18.04 9.42
C THR A 260 12.53 -16.68 10.11
N ALA A 261 11.39 -16.35 10.73
CA ALA A 261 11.19 -15.15 11.53
C ALA A 261 11.63 -15.36 12.99
N ASP A 262 12.41 -14.44 13.54
CA ASP A 262 13.03 -14.58 14.87
C ASP A 262 12.16 -14.12 16.06
N GLY A 263 10.95 -13.62 15.80
CA GLY A 263 10.10 -12.98 16.81
C GLY A 263 10.52 -11.55 17.21
N LYS A 264 11.59 -11.01 16.62
CA LYS A 264 12.22 -9.73 17.00
C LYS A 264 12.39 -8.76 15.84
N GLY A 265 11.94 -9.13 14.64
CA GLY A 265 11.92 -8.27 13.46
C GLY A 265 12.95 -8.63 12.39
N ALA A 266 13.65 -9.77 12.52
CA ALA A 266 14.60 -10.24 11.51
C ALA A 266 14.16 -11.56 10.87
N ILE A 267 14.37 -11.67 9.55
CA ILE A 267 14.36 -12.93 8.84
C ILE A 267 15.79 -13.47 8.84
N THR A 268 16.00 -14.54 9.60
CA THR A 268 17.33 -15.08 9.92
C THR A 268 17.84 -16.09 8.90
N GLY A 269 16.98 -16.54 8.00
CA GLY A 269 17.31 -17.45 6.93
C GLY A 269 16.05 -17.91 6.21
N GLY A 270 16.27 -18.70 5.16
CA GLY A 270 15.22 -19.20 4.29
C GLY A 270 15.75 -19.43 2.88
N VAL A 271 14.88 -19.97 2.03
CA VAL A 271 15.12 -20.09 0.60
C VAL A 271 13.85 -19.76 -0.17
N GLU A 272 14.00 -19.32 -1.41
CA GLU A 272 12.89 -19.16 -2.35
C GLU A 272 13.25 -19.72 -3.73
N ASP A 273 12.22 -20.14 -4.44
CA ASP A 273 12.22 -20.44 -5.86
C ASP A 273 11.35 -19.40 -6.56
N ILE A 274 11.81 -18.95 -7.72
CA ILE A 274 11.18 -17.90 -8.51
C ILE A 274 11.02 -18.39 -9.93
N ASN A 275 9.82 -18.29 -10.48
CA ASN A 275 9.56 -18.53 -11.88
C ASN A 275 8.70 -17.41 -12.50
N GLY A 276 9.00 -17.07 -13.74
CA GLY A 276 8.44 -15.94 -14.43
C GLY A 276 9.18 -15.65 -15.75
N PRO A 277 8.90 -14.52 -16.39
CA PRO A 277 9.55 -14.15 -17.64
C PRO A 277 11.06 -13.95 -17.43
N ALA A 278 11.86 -14.31 -18.43
CA ALA A 278 13.33 -14.26 -18.35
C ALA A 278 13.90 -12.86 -18.06
N THR A 279 13.11 -11.80 -18.28
CA THR A 279 13.46 -10.40 -18.05
C THR A 279 12.87 -9.82 -16.76
N SER A 280 12.28 -10.65 -15.90
CA SER A 280 11.62 -10.18 -14.67
C SER A 280 12.61 -9.52 -13.71
N PRO A 281 12.25 -8.42 -13.02
CA PRO A 281 13.17 -7.71 -12.14
C PRO A 281 13.51 -8.46 -10.85
N ILE A 282 12.78 -9.53 -10.52
CA ILE A 282 12.95 -10.31 -9.28
C ILE A 282 13.94 -11.47 -9.40
N CYS A 283 14.41 -11.81 -10.62
CA CYS A 283 15.36 -12.88 -10.89
C CYS A 283 16.46 -12.40 -11.84
N LEU A 284 17.70 -12.91 -11.71
CA LEU A 284 18.76 -12.61 -12.71
C LEU A 284 18.54 -13.40 -14.01
N ALA A 285 18.02 -14.61 -13.87
CA ALA A 285 17.58 -15.48 -14.94
C ALA A 285 16.48 -16.40 -14.39
N CYS A 286 15.25 -16.24 -14.85
CA CYS A 286 14.14 -17.09 -14.44
C CYS A 286 14.13 -18.41 -15.25
N PRO A 287 13.83 -19.57 -14.63
CA PRO A 287 13.56 -19.74 -13.19
C PRO A 287 14.85 -19.71 -12.36
N GLN A 288 14.78 -19.12 -11.16
CA GLN A 288 15.88 -19.07 -10.20
C GLN A 288 15.50 -19.91 -8.99
N LEU A 289 16.23 -21.01 -8.75
CA LEU A 289 15.82 -22.03 -7.79
C LEU A 289 16.72 -22.04 -6.54
N ASN A 290 16.12 -22.35 -5.39
CA ASN A 290 16.78 -22.52 -4.09
C ASN A 290 17.68 -21.34 -3.69
N VAL A 291 17.18 -20.12 -3.85
CA VAL A 291 17.89 -18.87 -3.61
C VAL A 291 17.83 -18.54 -2.13
N SER A 292 18.98 -18.35 -1.47
CA SER A 292 18.98 -17.99 -0.05
C SER A 292 18.41 -16.59 0.18
N ILE A 293 17.60 -16.46 1.23
CA ILE A 293 16.99 -15.19 1.61
C ILE A 293 17.33 -14.78 3.05
N THR A 294 17.36 -13.47 3.26
CA THR A 294 17.38 -12.81 4.57
C THR A 294 16.37 -11.67 4.55
N GLY A 295 16.25 -10.90 5.62
CA GLY A 295 15.29 -9.80 5.62
C GLY A 295 14.95 -9.24 6.99
N THR A 296 13.94 -8.38 6.98
CA THR A 296 13.41 -7.74 8.20
C THR A 296 11.90 -7.66 8.12
N TYR A 297 11.25 -7.56 9.28
CA TYR A 297 9.82 -7.34 9.35
C TYR A 297 9.43 -6.47 10.55
N SER A 298 8.25 -5.88 10.48
CA SER A 298 7.64 -5.16 11.58
C SER A 298 6.16 -5.48 11.65
N ILE A 299 5.62 -5.62 12.87
CA ILE A 299 4.19 -5.90 13.09
C ILE A 299 3.61 -4.80 13.97
N GLY A 300 2.43 -4.31 13.60
CA GLY A 300 1.62 -3.33 14.31
C GLY A 300 0.64 -3.96 15.29
N ALA A 301 0.00 -3.12 16.10
CA ALA A 301 -0.96 -3.57 17.11
C ALA A 301 -2.20 -4.24 16.49
N ASP A 302 -2.56 -3.80 15.29
CA ASP A 302 -3.69 -4.29 14.52
C ASP A 302 -3.41 -5.59 13.75
N ASN A 303 -2.22 -6.20 13.88
CA ASN A 303 -1.74 -7.38 13.15
C ASN A 303 -1.31 -7.14 11.69
N ARG A 304 -1.31 -5.89 11.21
CA ARG A 304 -0.69 -5.55 9.92
C ARG A 304 0.77 -5.19 10.10
N GLY A 305 1.55 -5.19 9.02
CA GLY A 305 2.97 -4.95 9.10
C GLY A 305 3.66 -4.86 7.76
N THR A 306 4.99 -4.87 7.83
CA THR A 306 5.88 -4.95 6.68
C THR A 306 6.75 -6.18 6.75
N LEU A 307 7.04 -6.74 5.59
CA LEU A 307 8.06 -7.78 5.41
C LEU A 307 8.98 -7.35 4.27
N SER A 308 10.28 -7.47 4.45
CA SER A 308 11.28 -7.26 3.40
C SER A 308 12.06 -8.55 3.24
N ILE A 309 12.06 -9.09 2.03
CA ILE A 309 12.82 -10.29 1.65
C ILE A 309 13.97 -9.84 0.75
N THR A 310 15.18 -10.20 1.13
CA THR A 310 16.41 -9.87 0.42
C THR A 310 17.06 -11.14 -0.09
N ASN A 311 17.28 -11.21 -1.40
CA ASN A 311 17.97 -12.29 -2.09
C ASN A 311 19.21 -11.74 -2.86
N SER A 312 19.78 -12.52 -3.77
CA SER A 312 20.96 -12.10 -4.56
C SER A 312 20.67 -11.02 -5.62
N VAL A 313 19.40 -10.76 -5.93
CA VAL A 313 18.93 -9.79 -6.93
C VAL A 313 18.66 -8.44 -6.28
N GLY A 314 18.00 -8.44 -5.12
CA GLY A 314 17.59 -7.22 -4.47
C GLY A 314 16.75 -7.48 -3.22
N THR A 315 16.02 -6.45 -2.81
CA THR A 315 15.06 -6.53 -1.70
C THR A 315 13.68 -6.20 -2.22
N THR A 316 12.74 -7.12 -2.03
CA THR A 316 11.32 -6.91 -2.31
C THR A 316 10.58 -6.67 -1.00
N LYS A 317 9.64 -5.73 -1.00
CA LYS A 317 8.85 -5.35 0.17
C LYS A 317 7.40 -5.78 0.02
N TYR A 318 6.84 -6.26 1.12
CA TYR A 318 5.47 -6.72 1.20
C TYR A 318 4.73 -6.02 2.35
N ALA A 319 3.45 -5.73 2.13
CA ALA A 319 2.51 -5.48 3.21
C ALA A 319 1.95 -6.83 3.67
N ILE A 320 1.91 -7.06 4.98
CA ILE A 320 1.51 -8.32 5.59
C ILE A 320 0.37 -8.11 6.59
N ALA A 321 -0.61 -9.01 6.60
CA ALA A 321 -1.64 -9.10 7.63
C ALA A 321 -1.65 -10.49 8.26
N LEU A 322 -1.43 -10.56 9.57
CA LEU A 322 -1.35 -11.81 10.32
C LEU A 322 -2.72 -12.31 10.76
N GLY A 323 -2.96 -13.61 10.63
CA GLY A 323 -4.18 -14.30 11.04
C GLY A 323 -3.91 -15.67 11.64
N GLY A 324 -4.96 -16.27 12.22
CA GLY A 324 -4.89 -17.60 12.85
C GLY A 324 -3.82 -17.66 13.94
N PHE A 325 -4.16 -17.44 15.20
CA PHE A 325 -3.14 -17.44 16.26
C PHE A 325 -3.12 -18.76 17.02
N ASN A 326 -1.94 -19.35 17.17
CA ASN A 326 -1.78 -20.50 18.06
C ASN A 326 -1.88 -20.08 19.54
N SER A 327 -1.84 -21.04 20.46
CA SER A 327 -1.95 -20.78 21.90
C SER A 327 -0.84 -19.89 22.49
N SER A 328 0.28 -19.74 21.78
CA SER A 328 1.40 -18.86 22.15
C SER A 328 1.26 -17.45 21.55
N GLY A 329 0.18 -17.15 20.83
CA GLY A 329 -0.04 -15.87 20.17
C GLY A 329 0.81 -15.65 18.91
N VAL A 330 1.33 -16.73 18.32
CA VAL A 330 2.06 -16.70 17.04
C VAL A 330 1.08 -16.98 15.91
N ALA A 331 1.16 -16.17 14.85
CA ALA A 331 0.36 -16.32 13.65
C ALA A 331 0.71 -17.63 12.93
N THR A 332 -0.30 -18.37 12.52
CA THR A 332 -0.21 -19.61 11.75
C THR A 332 -0.46 -19.36 10.27
N THR A 333 -1.05 -18.22 9.92
CA THR A 333 -1.25 -17.78 8.55
C THR A 333 -1.03 -16.27 8.41
N ALA A 334 -0.72 -15.81 7.21
CA ALA A 334 -0.73 -14.41 6.86
C ALA A 334 -1.07 -14.20 5.38
N SER A 335 -1.69 -13.06 5.08
CA SER A 335 -1.92 -12.56 3.73
C SER A 335 -0.87 -11.51 3.39
N LEU A 336 -0.30 -11.60 2.18
CA LEU A 336 0.75 -10.70 1.71
C LEU A 336 0.43 -10.14 0.34
N ILE A 337 0.83 -8.89 0.13
CA ILE A 337 0.88 -8.24 -1.18
C ILE A 337 2.24 -7.55 -1.35
N GLU A 338 2.77 -7.59 -2.56
CA GLU A 338 3.93 -6.78 -2.93
C GLU A 338 3.60 -5.29 -2.84
N PHE A 339 4.55 -4.52 -2.29
CA PHE A 339 4.32 -3.16 -1.82
C PHE A 339 5.54 -2.25 -2.00
N ASP A 340 6.23 -2.38 -3.13
CA ASP A 340 7.30 -1.47 -3.58
C ASP A 340 7.27 -1.13 -5.07
N ASP A 341 6.45 -1.81 -5.89
CA ASP A 341 6.12 -1.33 -7.23
C ASP A 341 5.31 -0.03 -7.14
N THR A 342 6.01 1.06 -7.43
CA THR A 342 5.48 2.43 -7.41
C THR A 342 5.24 2.98 -8.82
N THR A 343 5.46 2.14 -9.84
CA THR A 343 5.44 2.52 -11.25
C THR A 343 4.26 1.93 -12.00
N GLY A 344 3.82 0.72 -11.64
CA GLY A 344 2.84 -0.05 -12.40
C GLY A 344 3.32 -0.43 -13.80
N ALA A 345 4.62 -0.34 -14.07
CA ALA A 345 5.20 -0.52 -15.40
C ALA A 345 6.55 -1.26 -15.38
N ALA A 346 7.28 -1.19 -14.27
CA ALA A 346 8.58 -1.83 -14.09
C ALA A 346 8.64 -2.37 -12.65
N GLY A 347 8.16 -3.59 -12.47
CA GLY A 347 8.01 -4.23 -11.16
C GLY A 347 7.20 -5.51 -11.27
N THR A 348 6.84 -6.04 -10.11
CA THR A 348 5.92 -7.15 -9.98
C THR A 348 4.73 -6.75 -9.13
N ARG A 349 3.64 -7.50 -9.26
CA ARG A 349 2.46 -7.37 -8.42
C ARG A 349 1.98 -8.75 -8.05
N VAL A 350 2.50 -9.24 -6.94
CA VAL A 350 2.10 -10.54 -6.40
C VAL A 350 1.25 -10.40 -5.13
N SER A 351 0.36 -11.36 -4.93
CA SER A 351 -0.30 -11.60 -3.65
C SER A 351 -0.20 -13.08 -3.29
N GLY A 352 -0.37 -13.40 -2.02
CA GLY A 352 -0.45 -14.78 -1.61
C GLY A 352 -0.46 -14.98 -0.11
N VAL A 353 -0.06 -16.18 0.27
CA VAL A 353 -0.22 -16.69 1.64
C VAL A 353 1.12 -17.11 2.21
N MET A 354 1.21 -17.04 3.53
CA MET A 354 2.31 -17.59 4.30
C MET A 354 1.75 -18.44 5.44
N LEU A 355 2.22 -19.67 5.57
CA LEU A 355 1.71 -20.68 6.51
C LEU A 355 2.83 -21.15 7.44
N LEU A 356 2.55 -21.21 8.75
CA LEU A 356 3.51 -21.71 9.73
C LEU A 356 3.83 -23.19 9.46
N GLN A 357 5.12 -23.51 9.33
CA GLN A 357 5.55 -24.86 9.00
C GLN A 357 5.59 -25.79 10.22
N ASP A 358 5.12 -27.01 10.03
CA ASP A 358 5.37 -28.15 10.91
C ASP A 358 6.61 -28.91 10.44
N SER A 359 7.76 -28.59 11.04
CA SER A 359 9.04 -29.26 10.73
C SER A 359 9.03 -30.78 10.97
N THR A 360 8.09 -31.31 11.77
CA THR A 360 7.97 -32.77 11.96
C THR A 360 7.46 -33.49 10.70
N ALA A 361 6.92 -32.74 9.74
CA ALA A 361 6.52 -33.22 8.43
C ALA A 361 7.67 -33.23 7.41
N PHE A 362 8.87 -32.73 7.74
CA PHE A 362 10.00 -32.64 6.81
C PHE A 362 10.75 -33.98 6.67
N SER A 363 10.03 -34.99 6.20
CA SER A 363 10.64 -36.25 5.81
C SER A 363 9.80 -36.90 4.71
N GLN A 364 10.45 -37.65 3.82
CA GLN A 364 9.78 -38.29 2.70
C GLN A 364 8.60 -39.17 3.15
N SER A 365 8.79 -39.92 4.24
CA SER A 365 7.76 -40.81 4.81
C SER A 365 6.49 -40.12 5.31
N LYS A 366 6.52 -38.79 5.52
CA LYS A 366 5.38 -38.00 5.97
C LYS A 366 4.54 -37.46 4.83
N ILE A 367 5.07 -37.48 3.61
CA ILE A 367 4.34 -37.13 2.39
C ILE A 367 3.73 -38.42 1.83
N THR A 368 2.61 -38.84 2.41
CA THR A 368 2.00 -40.13 2.12
C THR A 368 0.48 -40.05 2.15
N GLY A 369 -0.17 -40.87 1.32
CA GLY A 369 -1.63 -40.90 1.18
C GLY A 369 -2.10 -40.13 -0.05
N ALA A 370 -3.42 -39.96 -0.14
CA ALA A 370 -4.05 -39.29 -1.27
C ALA A 370 -4.10 -37.77 -1.04
N TYR A 371 -3.79 -37.00 -2.09
CA TYR A 371 -3.83 -35.54 -2.08
C TYR A 371 -4.66 -35.06 -3.27
N ALA A 372 -5.43 -34.00 -3.07
CA ALA A 372 -6.05 -33.23 -4.15
C ALA A 372 -5.33 -31.88 -4.28
N PHE A 373 -5.36 -31.29 -5.46
CA PHE A 373 -4.69 -30.02 -5.74
C PHE A 373 -5.50 -29.14 -6.68
N GLY A 374 -5.23 -27.85 -6.62
CA GLY A 374 -5.73 -26.85 -7.57
C GLY A 374 -4.59 -25.92 -7.96
N PHE A 375 -4.26 -25.88 -9.24
CA PHE A 375 -3.20 -25.05 -9.80
C PHE A 375 -3.77 -24.11 -10.85
N SER A 376 -3.26 -22.89 -10.87
CA SER A 376 -3.56 -21.94 -11.92
C SER A 376 -2.29 -21.30 -12.43
N GLY A 377 -2.30 -20.89 -13.68
CA GLY A 377 -1.35 -19.92 -14.13
C GLY A 377 -1.49 -19.58 -15.61
N GLN A 378 -0.40 -19.71 -16.36
CA GLN A 378 -0.43 -19.48 -17.80
C GLN A 378 0.27 -20.59 -18.59
N ASP A 379 -0.19 -20.82 -19.82
CA ASP A 379 0.50 -21.66 -20.80
C ASP A 379 1.74 -20.96 -21.38
N SER A 380 2.50 -21.64 -22.23
CA SER A 380 3.68 -21.06 -22.91
C SER A 380 3.34 -19.91 -23.88
N SER A 381 2.07 -19.72 -24.22
CA SER A 381 1.57 -18.61 -25.03
C SER A 381 1.19 -17.39 -24.17
N GLY A 382 1.20 -17.52 -22.83
CA GLY A 382 0.70 -16.55 -21.86
C GLY A 382 -0.81 -16.45 -21.80
N LYS A 383 -1.53 -17.52 -22.12
CA LYS A 383 -2.97 -17.66 -21.91
C LYS A 383 -3.22 -18.36 -20.58
N ARG A 384 -4.34 -18.05 -19.94
CA ARG A 384 -4.72 -18.62 -18.65
C ARG A 384 -4.91 -20.13 -18.74
N ILE A 385 -4.28 -20.85 -17.83
CA ILE A 385 -4.51 -22.28 -17.58
C ILE A 385 -5.00 -22.50 -16.14
N ALA A 386 -5.94 -23.40 -15.97
CA ALA A 386 -6.43 -23.85 -14.67
C ALA A 386 -6.46 -25.38 -14.64
N GLU A 387 -6.07 -25.96 -13.52
CA GLU A 387 -5.93 -27.41 -13.34
C GLU A 387 -6.42 -27.79 -11.95
N ALA A 388 -7.20 -28.86 -11.86
CA ALA A 388 -7.53 -29.49 -10.60
C ALA A 388 -7.34 -30.99 -10.73
N GLY A 389 -6.82 -31.62 -9.68
CA GLY A 389 -6.45 -33.01 -9.78
C GLY A 389 -6.23 -33.67 -8.43
N ARG A 390 -5.75 -34.91 -8.48
CA ARG A 390 -5.32 -35.67 -7.31
C ARG A 390 -4.25 -36.70 -7.64
N PHE A 391 -3.52 -37.13 -6.61
CA PHE A 391 -2.52 -38.20 -6.70
C PHE A 391 -2.36 -38.93 -5.37
N ASP A 392 -1.69 -40.09 -5.38
CA ASP A 392 -1.27 -40.82 -4.18
C ASP A 392 0.23 -40.69 -4.00
N ALA A 393 0.68 -40.10 -2.90
CA ALA A 393 2.08 -40.12 -2.50
C ALA A 393 2.36 -41.39 -1.69
N ASP A 394 3.45 -42.08 -1.98
CA ASP A 394 3.76 -43.36 -1.34
C ASP A 394 4.69 -43.27 -0.12
N GLY A 395 5.07 -42.07 0.32
CA GLY A 395 6.06 -41.86 1.38
C GLY A 395 7.50 -42.26 1.00
N ALA A 396 7.75 -42.65 -0.25
CA ALA A 396 9.02 -43.15 -0.75
C ALA A 396 9.48 -42.41 -2.03
N GLY A 397 8.89 -41.25 -2.31
CA GLY A 397 9.28 -40.38 -3.42
C GLY A 397 8.56 -40.63 -4.74
N ASN A 398 7.46 -41.39 -4.76
CA ASN A 398 6.67 -41.58 -5.98
C ASN A 398 5.25 -41.00 -5.83
N LEU A 399 4.78 -40.39 -6.91
CA LEU A 399 3.40 -39.98 -7.11
C LEU A 399 2.72 -41.00 -8.03
N LYS A 400 1.66 -41.62 -7.54
CA LYS A 400 0.95 -42.72 -8.18
C LYS A 400 -0.51 -42.37 -8.42
N ASN A 401 -1.12 -43.09 -9.35
CA ASN A 401 -2.54 -42.99 -9.69
C ASN A 401 -2.97 -41.54 -9.97
N GLY A 402 -2.09 -40.68 -10.49
CA GLY A 402 -2.40 -39.28 -10.73
C GLY A 402 -3.55 -39.13 -11.71
N LEU A 403 -4.44 -38.19 -11.45
CA LEU A 403 -5.55 -37.83 -12.32
C LEU A 403 -5.76 -36.31 -12.25
N GLU A 404 -5.84 -35.65 -13.38
CA GLU A 404 -6.08 -34.21 -13.48
C GLU A 404 -7.16 -33.88 -14.53
N ASP A 405 -7.83 -32.76 -14.34
CA ASP A 405 -8.56 -32.06 -15.37
C ASP A 405 -7.91 -30.70 -15.59
N VAL A 406 -7.73 -30.34 -16.85
CA VAL A 406 -7.07 -29.11 -17.27
C VAL A 406 -8.05 -28.32 -18.13
N ASN A 407 -8.19 -27.03 -17.85
CA ASN A 407 -8.79 -26.05 -18.75
C ASN A 407 -7.71 -25.08 -19.21
N ASP A 408 -7.25 -25.27 -20.44
CA ASP A 408 -6.25 -24.42 -21.09
C ASP A 408 -6.94 -23.45 -22.04
N SER A 409 -7.20 -22.23 -21.55
CA SER A 409 -7.85 -21.15 -22.28
C SER A 409 -9.15 -21.57 -23.01
N GLY A 410 -9.95 -22.43 -22.38
CA GLY A 410 -11.21 -22.97 -22.91
C GLY A 410 -11.08 -24.34 -23.57
N THR A 411 -9.87 -24.88 -23.69
CA THR A 411 -9.62 -26.25 -24.15
C THR A 411 -9.54 -27.19 -22.96
N VAL A 412 -10.58 -28.00 -22.76
CA VAL A 412 -10.67 -28.89 -21.60
C VAL A 412 -10.13 -30.28 -21.91
N THR A 413 -9.14 -30.72 -21.15
CA THR A 413 -8.66 -32.10 -21.09
C THR A 413 -9.20 -32.74 -19.82
N ASN A 414 -10.02 -33.79 -19.96
CA ASN A 414 -10.66 -34.43 -18.81
C ASN A 414 -9.93 -35.69 -18.37
N SER A 415 -9.80 -35.87 -17.06
CA SER A 415 -9.34 -37.12 -16.44
C SER A 415 -8.03 -37.66 -17.02
N GLN A 416 -7.08 -36.76 -17.27
CA GLN A 416 -5.76 -37.12 -17.76
C GLN A 416 -4.98 -37.83 -16.65
N ALA A 417 -4.52 -39.06 -16.94
CA ALA A 417 -3.70 -39.80 -16.00
C ALA A 417 -2.26 -39.26 -16.01
N PHE A 418 -1.63 -39.22 -14.83
CA PHE A 418 -0.23 -38.87 -14.67
C PHE A 418 0.47 -39.71 -13.59
N THR A 419 1.79 -39.70 -13.62
CA THR A 419 2.66 -40.25 -12.57
C THR A 419 3.78 -39.27 -12.26
N GLY A 420 4.51 -39.45 -11.17
CA GLY A 420 5.56 -38.51 -10.83
C GLY A 420 6.51 -38.99 -9.75
N THR A 421 7.46 -38.14 -9.41
CA THR A 421 8.42 -38.39 -8.32
C THR A 421 8.59 -37.14 -7.47
N TYR A 422 9.09 -37.31 -6.25
CA TYR A 422 9.50 -36.20 -5.38
C TYR A 422 10.65 -36.61 -4.46
N THR A 423 11.50 -35.64 -4.13
CA THR A 423 12.62 -35.80 -3.18
C THR A 423 12.16 -35.65 -1.73
N ALA A 424 12.99 -36.07 -0.79
CA ALA A 424 12.71 -35.82 0.63
C ALA A 424 12.75 -34.30 0.90
N PRO A 425 11.78 -33.73 1.64
CA PRO A 425 11.85 -32.34 2.06
C PRO A 425 13.13 -32.05 2.86
N ASP A 426 13.77 -30.92 2.59
CA ASP A 426 14.95 -30.46 3.30
C ASP A 426 14.59 -29.72 4.61
N THR A 427 15.58 -29.06 5.24
CA THR A 427 15.38 -28.31 6.49
C THR A 427 14.51 -27.06 6.35
N ASN A 428 14.23 -26.62 5.13
CA ASN A 428 13.28 -25.54 4.82
C ASN A 428 11.90 -26.11 4.43
N GLY A 429 11.73 -27.43 4.49
CA GLY A 429 10.54 -28.11 4.02
C GLY A 429 10.41 -28.10 2.49
N ARG A 430 11.48 -27.76 1.77
CA ARG A 430 11.52 -27.70 0.30
C ARG A 430 11.78 -29.08 -0.27
N ALA A 431 11.02 -29.49 -1.28
CA ALA A 431 11.24 -30.70 -2.06
C ALA A 431 11.06 -30.42 -3.55
N THR A 432 11.81 -31.13 -4.38
CA THR A 432 11.69 -31.08 -5.86
C THR A 432 11.05 -32.34 -6.39
N GLY A 433 10.40 -32.26 -7.55
CA GLY A 433 9.78 -33.42 -8.17
C GLY A 433 9.44 -33.24 -9.64
N THR A 434 8.84 -34.29 -10.20
CA THR A 434 8.40 -34.34 -11.59
C THR A 434 6.99 -34.90 -11.69
N LEU A 435 6.23 -34.41 -12.67
CA LEU A 435 4.93 -34.92 -13.06
C LEU A 435 4.97 -35.24 -14.55
N THR A 436 4.54 -36.44 -14.95
CA THR A 436 4.50 -36.87 -16.34
C THR A 436 3.06 -37.20 -16.74
N ALA A 437 2.50 -36.41 -17.65
CA ALA A 437 1.14 -36.52 -18.19
C ALA A 437 1.18 -36.45 -19.72
N GLY A 438 0.40 -37.29 -20.42
CA GLY A 438 0.33 -37.25 -21.89
C GLY A 438 1.68 -37.43 -22.63
N GLY A 439 2.71 -37.93 -21.96
CA GLY A 439 4.08 -38.05 -22.49
C GLY A 439 4.97 -36.82 -22.29
N ALA A 440 4.44 -35.71 -21.76
CA ALA A 440 5.20 -34.54 -21.34
C ALA A 440 5.58 -34.65 -19.85
N THR A 441 6.75 -34.14 -19.48
CA THR A 441 7.19 -34.08 -18.07
C THR A 441 7.36 -32.63 -17.65
N THR A 442 6.77 -32.27 -16.51
CA THR A 442 6.87 -30.97 -15.85
C THR A 442 7.65 -31.13 -14.55
N ASN A 443 8.62 -30.26 -14.32
CA ASN A 443 9.36 -30.16 -13.08
C ASN A 443 8.64 -29.21 -12.12
N PHE A 444 8.67 -29.52 -10.82
CA PHE A 444 8.10 -28.67 -9.79
C PHE A 444 8.94 -28.66 -8.52
N VAL A 445 8.66 -27.66 -7.69
CA VAL A 445 9.07 -27.60 -6.29
C VAL A 445 7.83 -27.48 -5.42
N PHE A 446 7.85 -28.06 -4.21
CA PHE A 446 6.87 -27.74 -3.19
C PHE A 446 7.52 -27.45 -1.85
N TYR A 447 6.82 -26.66 -1.05
CA TYR A 447 7.14 -26.34 0.33
C TYR A 447 6.09 -26.93 1.27
N VAL A 448 6.55 -27.69 2.26
CA VAL A 448 5.70 -28.34 3.26
C VAL A 448 5.27 -27.31 4.31
N ALA A 449 4.01 -26.90 4.32
CA ALA A 449 3.43 -26.21 5.48
C ALA A 449 3.08 -27.21 6.58
N SER A 450 2.49 -28.34 6.20
CA SER A 450 2.32 -29.51 7.06
C SER A 450 2.21 -30.77 6.21
N ALA A 451 2.15 -31.95 6.81
CA ALA A 451 1.86 -33.19 6.08
C ALA A 451 0.51 -33.14 5.30
N LYS A 452 -0.37 -32.19 5.65
CA LYS A 452 -1.69 -32.01 5.01
C LYS A 452 -1.75 -30.90 3.96
N THR A 453 -0.75 -30.02 3.92
CA THR A 453 -0.79 -28.80 3.10
C THR A 453 0.59 -28.54 2.52
N LEU A 454 0.67 -28.57 1.19
CA LEU A 454 1.87 -28.23 0.43
C LEU A 454 1.56 -27.04 -0.48
N LEU A 455 2.55 -26.16 -0.65
CA LEU A 455 2.50 -25.06 -1.61
C LEU A 455 3.44 -25.42 -2.77
N LEU A 456 2.94 -25.41 -4.00
CA LEU A 456 3.66 -25.92 -5.17
C LEU A 456 3.74 -24.89 -6.28
N GLU A 457 4.87 -24.86 -6.99
CA GLU A 457 5.01 -24.20 -8.29
C GLU A 457 5.83 -25.05 -9.27
N THR A 458 5.56 -24.88 -10.56
CA THR A 458 6.34 -25.49 -11.64
C THR A 458 7.65 -24.74 -11.84
N THR A 459 8.73 -25.47 -12.15
CA THR A 459 10.09 -24.92 -12.24
C THR A 459 10.69 -24.99 -13.65
N ASP A 460 9.93 -25.43 -14.65
CA ASP A 460 10.33 -25.30 -16.05
C ASP A 460 10.24 -23.84 -16.49
N ALA A 461 11.04 -23.44 -17.49
CA ALA A 461 11.03 -22.05 -17.96
C ALA A 461 9.66 -21.67 -18.52
N GLU A 462 9.09 -20.59 -17.98
CA GLU A 462 7.77 -20.06 -18.34
C GLU A 462 7.57 -19.95 -19.85
N VAL A 463 8.54 -19.39 -20.56
CA VAL A 463 8.47 -19.18 -22.02
C VAL A 463 8.32 -20.47 -22.83
N THR A 464 8.70 -21.63 -22.28
CA THR A 464 8.64 -22.92 -22.97
C THR A 464 7.53 -23.84 -22.46
N ALA A 465 7.25 -23.81 -21.16
CA ALA A 465 6.34 -24.77 -20.51
C ALA A 465 5.10 -24.12 -19.89
N GLY A 466 5.03 -22.79 -19.89
CA GLY A 466 4.10 -22.05 -19.05
C GLY A 466 4.52 -22.06 -17.57
N LEU A 467 3.65 -21.55 -16.73
CA LEU A 467 3.85 -21.46 -15.29
C LEU A 467 2.55 -21.81 -14.58
N LYS A 468 2.61 -22.73 -13.62
CA LYS A 468 1.49 -23.11 -12.77
C LYS A 468 1.92 -23.14 -11.31
N SER A 469 1.02 -22.74 -10.43
CA SER A 469 1.23 -22.81 -8.99
C SER A 469 -0.09 -22.92 -8.25
N GLY A 470 -0.02 -23.36 -7.00
CA GLY A 470 -1.18 -23.44 -6.11
C GLY A 470 -0.97 -24.36 -4.93
N GLU A 471 -2.07 -24.88 -4.41
CA GLU A 471 -2.09 -25.64 -3.16
C GLU A 471 -2.37 -27.12 -3.40
N VAL A 472 -1.79 -27.95 -2.53
CA VAL A 472 -2.01 -29.39 -2.47
C VAL A 472 -2.48 -29.74 -1.06
N LEU A 473 -3.63 -30.40 -0.95
CA LEU A 473 -4.29 -30.74 0.31
C LEU A 473 -4.50 -32.25 0.44
N SER A 474 -4.17 -32.82 1.60
CA SER A 474 -4.39 -34.25 1.86
C SER A 474 -5.88 -34.57 1.90
N GLN A 475 -6.32 -35.59 1.15
CA GLN A 475 -7.68 -36.09 1.23
C GLN A 475 -7.90 -36.79 2.58
N THR A 476 -9.01 -36.45 3.23
CA THR A 476 -9.36 -36.94 4.57
C THR A 476 -10.05 -38.30 4.56
N SER A 477 -10.55 -38.72 3.40
CA SER A 477 -11.17 -40.02 3.18
C SER A 477 -10.41 -40.82 2.13
N THR A 478 -10.35 -42.14 2.33
CA THR A 478 -9.82 -43.08 1.35
C THR A 478 -10.81 -43.42 0.23
N SER A 479 -12.09 -43.04 0.39
CA SER A 479 -13.12 -43.19 -0.64
C SER A 479 -14.20 -42.12 -0.49
N PHE A 480 -14.61 -41.53 -1.60
CA PHE A 480 -15.70 -40.56 -1.67
C PHE A 480 -16.94 -41.15 -2.33
N THR A 481 -18.11 -40.64 -1.96
CA THR A 481 -19.41 -41.02 -2.53
C THR A 481 -20.29 -39.78 -2.67
N SER A 482 -21.52 -39.92 -3.19
CA SER A 482 -22.47 -38.81 -3.22
C SER A 482 -22.80 -38.26 -1.82
N SER A 483 -22.65 -39.03 -0.74
CA SER A 483 -22.86 -38.51 0.62
C SER A 483 -21.74 -37.58 1.10
N SER A 484 -20.58 -37.56 0.43
CA SER A 484 -19.52 -36.58 0.68
C SER A 484 -19.90 -35.17 0.25
N LEU A 485 -20.99 -35.02 -0.52
CA LEU A 485 -21.57 -33.74 -0.93
C LEU A 485 -23.02 -33.64 -0.46
N SER A 486 -23.25 -32.95 0.65
CA SER A 486 -24.59 -32.83 1.26
C SER A 486 -24.77 -31.52 2.01
N GLY A 487 -25.84 -30.80 1.70
CA GLY A 487 -26.11 -29.48 2.29
C GLY A 487 -25.34 -28.37 1.60
N ASN A 488 -25.11 -27.27 2.31
CA ASN A 488 -24.55 -26.06 1.72
C ASN A 488 -23.02 -26.06 1.76
N ALA A 489 -22.42 -25.63 0.66
CA ALA A 489 -21.02 -25.22 0.59
C ALA A 489 -20.93 -23.83 -0.07
N VAL A 490 -20.07 -22.96 0.45
CA VAL A 490 -19.72 -21.70 -0.21
C VAL A 490 -18.55 -21.97 -1.13
N PHE A 491 -18.55 -21.36 -2.30
CA PHE A 491 -17.47 -21.46 -3.28
C PHE A 491 -17.05 -20.09 -3.78
N GLU A 492 -15.82 -20.04 -4.26
CA GLU A 492 -15.25 -18.93 -5.00
C GLU A 492 -14.45 -19.47 -6.18
N GLU A 493 -14.56 -18.81 -7.34
CA GLU A 493 -13.80 -19.12 -8.54
C GLU A 493 -13.27 -17.82 -9.14
N ALA A 494 -12.03 -17.85 -9.63
CA ALA A 494 -11.39 -16.75 -10.32
C ALA A 494 -10.72 -17.24 -11.61
N GLY A 495 -10.97 -16.52 -12.70
CA GLY A 495 -10.45 -16.88 -14.01
C GLY A 495 -10.42 -15.71 -14.99
N ILE A 496 -10.36 -16.08 -16.26
CA ILE A 496 -10.45 -15.17 -17.41
C ILE A 496 -11.57 -15.68 -18.32
N ALA A 497 -12.46 -14.79 -18.73
CA ALA A 497 -13.47 -15.10 -19.73
C ALA A 497 -12.87 -15.25 -21.13
N THR A 498 -13.47 -16.14 -21.92
CA THR A 498 -13.00 -16.52 -23.24
C THR A 498 -12.77 -15.30 -24.16
N GLY A 499 -11.55 -15.16 -24.69
CA GLY A 499 -11.21 -14.08 -25.64
C GLY A 499 -10.87 -12.73 -25.02
N ALA A 500 -11.00 -12.56 -23.70
CA ALA A 500 -10.68 -11.32 -22.99
C ALA A 500 -9.35 -11.43 -22.23
N THR A 501 -8.21 -11.13 -22.87
CA THR A 501 -6.90 -11.21 -22.18
C THR A 501 -6.66 -10.12 -21.12
N ALA A 502 -7.59 -9.18 -20.96
CA ALA A 502 -7.46 -8.02 -20.08
C ALA A 502 -8.60 -7.87 -19.06
N SER A 503 -9.51 -8.85 -18.99
CA SER A 503 -10.66 -8.80 -18.08
C SER A 503 -10.69 -10.03 -17.19
N ALA A 504 -10.79 -9.80 -15.89
CA ALA A 504 -10.95 -10.88 -14.92
C ALA A 504 -12.43 -11.26 -14.80
N LYS A 505 -12.66 -12.54 -14.50
CA LYS A 505 -13.95 -13.08 -14.10
C LYS A 505 -13.83 -13.64 -12.69
N VAL A 506 -14.74 -13.24 -11.80
CA VAL A 506 -14.85 -13.81 -10.46
C VAL A 506 -16.29 -14.16 -10.15
N THR A 507 -16.47 -15.30 -9.50
CA THR A 507 -17.78 -15.80 -9.08
C THR A 507 -17.70 -16.29 -7.64
N VAL A 508 -18.64 -15.87 -6.81
CA VAL A 508 -18.81 -16.38 -5.44
C VAL A 508 -20.25 -16.81 -5.23
N GLY A 509 -20.47 -17.86 -4.48
CA GLY A 509 -21.82 -18.39 -4.30
C GLY A 509 -21.95 -19.42 -3.20
N VAL A 510 -23.19 -19.86 -3.01
CA VAL A 510 -23.53 -21.03 -2.21
C VAL A 510 -24.13 -22.11 -3.10
N ALA A 511 -23.53 -23.29 -3.04
CA ALA A 511 -24.02 -24.50 -3.67
C ALA A 511 -24.72 -25.37 -2.62
N THR A 512 -25.94 -25.80 -2.93
CA THR A 512 -26.69 -26.75 -2.11
C THR A 512 -26.64 -28.12 -2.78
N PHE A 513 -25.89 -29.04 -2.19
CA PHE A 513 -25.77 -30.42 -2.65
C PHE A 513 -26.86 -31.29 -2.06
N THR A 514 -27.62 -31.97 -2.92
CA THR A 514 -28.62 -32.96 -2.51
C THR A 514 -28.13 -34.35 -2.91
N SER A 515 -27.53 -35.07 -1.96
CA SER A 515 -26.88 -36.38 -2.19
C SER A 515 -27.84 -37.46 -2.70
N ALA A 516 -29.09 -37.45 -2.25
CA ALA A 516 -30.11 -38.45 -2.63
C ALA A 516 -30.51 -38.35 -4.12
N SER A 517 -30.55 -37.15 -4.68
CA SER A 517 -30.88 -36.88 -6.09
C SER A 517 -29.67 -36.54 -6.95
N THR A 518 -28.46 -36.56 -6.37
CA THR A 518 -27.20 -36.17 -7.03
C THR A 518 -27.34 -34.84 -7.78
N SER A 519 -27.95 -33.85 -7.15
CA SER A 519 -28.24 -32.54 -7.75
C SER A 519 -27.61 -31.39 -6.98
N ILE A 520 -27.30 -30.32 -7.71
CA ILE A 520 -26.77 -29.05 -7.17
C ILE A 520 -27.75 -27.94 -7.55
N SER A 521 -28.06 -27.08 -6.58
CA SER A 521 -28.63 -25.76 -6.84
C SER A 521 -27.69 -24.70 -6.33
N VAL A 522 -27.47 -23.66 -7.12
CA VAL A 522 -26.52 -22.58 -6.82
C VAL A 522 -27.25 -21.25 -6.72
N ALA A 523 -26.88 -20.45 -5.72
CA ALA A 523 -27.12 -19.01 -5.70
C ALA A 523 -25.76 -18.31 -5.71
N GLN A 524 -25.55 -17.37 -6.62
CA GLN A 524 -24.24 -16.78 -6.85
C GLN A 524 -24.28 -15.31 -7.25
N ASP A 525 -23.14 -14.67 -7.13
CA ASP A 525 -22.83 -13.35 -7.68
C ASP A 525 -21.58 -13.46 -8.54
N GLU A 526 -21.60 -12.81 -9.70
CA GLU A 526 -20.49 -12.83 -10.65
C GLU A 526 -20.23 -11.42 -11.17
N ASN A 527 -18.93 -11.12 -11.33
CA ASN A 527 -18.45 -10.00 -12.12
C ASN A 527 -17.51 -10.55 -13.19
N ASP A 528 -17.96 -10.47 -14.44
CA ASP A 528 -17.22 -10.86 -15.64
C ASP A 528 -16.81 -9.60 -16.43
N GLY A 529 -15.63 -9.06 -16.12
CA GLY A 529 -15.10 -7.90 -16.80
C GLY A 529 -15.99 -6.65 -16.74
N GLY A 530 -16.76 -6.47 -15.67
CA GLY A 530 -17.74 -5.39 -15.50
C GLY A 530 -19.17 -5.79 -15.92
N THR A 531 -19.37 -6.98 -16.48
CA THR A 531 -20.69 -7.57 -16.71
C THR A 531 -21.14 -8.29 -15.45
N ILE A 532 -22.22 -7.80 -14.84
CA ILE A 532 -22.65 -8.23 -13.51
C ILE A 532 -23.83 -9.19 -13.58
N ASN A 533 -23.69 -10.37 -12.96
CA ASN A 533 -24.78 -11.30 -12.70
C ASN A 533 -24.98 -11.43 -11.19
N ALA A 534 -25.70 -10.49 -10.60
CA ALA A 534 -25.92 -10.45 -9.16
C ALA A 534 -27.09 -11.36 -8.72
N ASN A 535 -26.90 -12.10 -7.64
CA ASN A 535 -27.87 -13.00 -7.01
C ASN A 535 -28.56 -13.95 -8.00
N ALA A 536 -27.80 -14.45 -8.97
CA ALA A 536 -28.27 -15.39 -9.97
C ALA A 536 -28.53 -16.76 -9.34
N SER A 537 -29.54 -17.47 -9.82
CA SER A 537 -29.87 -18.83 -9.39
C SER A 537 -29.69 -19.82 -10.54
N VAL A 538 -28.89 -20.86 -10.31
CA VAL A 538 -28.62 -21.92 -11.29
C VAL A 538 -29.15 -23.24 -10.73
N THR A 539 -29.99 -23.93 -11.51
CA THR A 539 -30.61 -25.20 -11.14
C THR A 539 -30.50 -26.20 -12.28
N GLY A 540 -30.89 -27.46 -12.06
CA GLY A 540 -30.77 -28.51 -13.09
C GLY A 540 -29.35 -29.03 -13.28
N ILE A 541 -28.46 -28.76 -12.34
CA ILE A 541 -27.12 -29.33 -12.28
C ILE A 541 -27.23 -30.69 -11.60
N THR A 542 -26.71 -31.71 -12.26
CA THR A 542 -26.55 -33.07 -11.70
C THR A 542 -25.07 -33.39 -11.59
N TYR A 543 -24.68 -34.32 -10.72
CA TYR A 543 -23.27 -34.69 -10.55
C TYR A 543 -23.06 -36.17 -10.30
N SER A 544 -21.83 -36.62 -10.52
CA SER A 544 -21.37 -37.97 -10.15
C SER A 544 -20.09 -37.87 -9.33
N VAL A 545 -19.92 -38.72 -8.32
CA VAL A 545 -18.73 -38.75 -7.46
C VAL A 545 -17.98 -40.05 -7.68
N SER A 546 -16.72 -39.93 -8.09
CA SER A 546 -15.79 -41.06 -8.17
C SER A 546 -15.18 -41.34 -6.78
N ALA A 547 -14.83 -42.61 -6.52
CA ALA A 547 -14.24 -43.02 -5.24
C ALA A 547 -12.95 -42.23 -4.89
N ASN A 548 -12.21 -41.81 -5.92
CA ASN A 548 -10.99 -41.02 -5.78
C ASN A 548 -11.23 -39.51 -5.51
N GLY A 549 -12.49 -39.10 -5.33
CA GLY A 549 -12.86 -37.71 -5.00
C GLY A 549 -13.08 -36.81 -6.21
N ARG A 550 -12.91 -37.28 -7.45
CA ARG A 550 -13.29 -36.50 -8.63
C ARG A 550 -14.80 -36.46 -8.78
N VAL A 551 -15.35 -35.25 -8.95
CA VAL A 551 -16.77 -35.00 -9.20
C VAL A 551 -16.92 -34.40 -10.58
N ALA A 552 -17.80 -34.96 -11.40
CA ALA A 552 -18.18 -34.38 -12.68
C ALA A 552 -19.63 -33.93 -12.62
N SER A 553 -19.86 -32.64 -12.87
CA SER A 553 -21.17 -32.03 -12.95
C SER A 553 -21.65 -31.96 -14.40
N THR A 554 -22.96 -32.00 -14.60
CA THR A 554 -23.60 -31.82 -15.91
C THR A 554 -24.82 -30.94 -15.73
N VAL A 555 -24.87 -29.84 -16.47
CA VAL A 555 -26.03 -28.94 -16.51
C VAL A 555 -27.01 -29.45 -17.55
N THR A 556 -28.21 -29.86 -17.14
CA THR A 556 -29.27 -30.20 -18.08
C THR A 556 -29.88 -28.91 -18.59
N LYS A 557 -29.51 -28.51 -19.81
CA LYS A 557 -29.91 -27.24 -20.42
C LYS A 557 -31.44 -27.16 -20.57
N GLY A 558 -32.09 -26.28 -19.81
CA GLY A 558 -33.42 -25.78 -20.15
C GLY A 558 -33.32 -24.87 -21.37
N THR A 559 -34.22 -25.01 -22.34
CA THR A 559 -34.35 -24.07 -23.47
C THR A 559 -35.03 -22.79 -22.98
N PRO A 560 -34.53 -21.56 -23.25
CA PRO A 560 -33.40 -21.18 -24.11
C PRO A 560 -32.04 -21.14 -23.37
N PRO A 561 -30.91 -21.04 -24.12
CA PRO A 561 -29.56 -21.04 -23.54
C PRO A 561 -29.41 -19.95 -22.48
N VAL A 562 -28.98 -20.33 -21.29
CA VAL A 562 -28.43 -19.40 -20.31
C VAL A 562 -27.10 -18.91 -20.90
N THR A 563 -27.11 -17.73 -21.52
CA THR A 563 -25.89 -17.07 -22.05
C THR A 563 -25.02 -16.52 -20.92
N SER A 564 -25.58 -16.51 -19.70
CA SER A 564 -24.98 -16.03 -18.46
C SER A 564 -25.98 -16.32 -17.33
N PRO A 565 -25.56 -16.86 -16.17
CA PRO A 565 -24.18 -17.13 -15.80
C PRO A 565 -23.59 -18.42 -16.41
N SER A 566 -22.27 -18.47 -16.55
CA SER A 566 -21.52 -19.67 -16.97
C SER A 566 -21.68 -20.83 -15.98
N PRO A 567 -21.57 -22.10 -16.42
CA PRO A 567 -21.70 -23.25 -15.54
C PRO A 567 -20.52 -23.35 -14.56
N VAL A 568 -20.72 -22.85 -13.34
CA VAL A 568 -19.81 -23.00 -12.19
C VAL A 568 -19.80 -24.44 -11.66
N LEU A 569 -18.78 -24.80 -10.88
CA LEU A 569 -18.67 -26.12 -10.23
C LEU A 569 -18.75 -27.30 -11.21
N SER A 570 -18.16 -27.13 -12.40
CA SER A 570 -18.19 -28.13 -13.47
C SER A 570 -17.45 -29.41 -13.08
N ILE A 571 -16.27 -29.27 -12.50
CA ILE A 571 -15.42 -30.37 -12.03
C ILE A 571 -14.95 -30.04 -10.62
N LEU A 572 -15.11 -30.98 -9.69
CA LEU A 572 -14.63 -30.81 -8.31
C LEU A 572 -13.64 -31.91 -7.95
N TYR A 573 -12.67 -31.56 -7.10
CA TYR A 573 -11.78 -32.52 -6.46
C TYR A 573 -11.91 -32.42 -4.95
N LEU A 574 -12.51 -33.44 -4.34
CA LEU A 574 -12.84 -33.45 -2.92
C LEU A 574 -11.57 -33.66 -2.07
N VAL A 575 -11.44 -32.82 -1.04
CA VAL A 575 -10.46 -32.94 0.05
C VAL A 575 -11.14 -33.51 1.30
N ASP A 576 -12.36 -33.07 1.57
CA ASP A 576 -13.23 -33.53 2.66
C ASP A 576 -14.70 -33.36 2.24
N THR A 577 -15.63 -33.68 3.14
CA THR A 577 -17.07 -33.46 2.96
C THR A 577 -17.34 -31.98 2.70
N ASN A 578 -18.00 -31.67 1.58
CA ASN A 578 -18.24 -30.30 1.11
C ASN A 578 -16.98 -29.43 1.07
N LYS A 579 -15.79 -30.00 0.85
CA LYS A 579 -14.54 -29.24 0.77
C LYS A 579 -13.67 -29.72 -0.37
N GLY A 580 -13.13 -28.80 -1.16
CA GLY A 580 -12.20 -29.14 -2.22
C GLY A 580 -11.93 -28.02 -3.21
N PHE A 581 -11.39 -28.40 -4.36
CA PHE A 581 -11.12 -27.50 -5.48
C PHE A 581 -12.24 -27.55 -6.50
N ALA A 582 -12.53 -26.43 -7.13
CA ALA A 582 -13.49 -26.29 -8.21
C ALA A 582 -12.77 -25.79 -9.48
N LEU A 583 -12.98 -26.49 -10.58
CA LEU A 583 -12.49 -26.14 -11.90
C LEU A 583 -13.68 -25.92 -12.84
N GLU A 584 -13.67 -24.80 -13.52
CA GLU A 584 -14.62 -24.52 -14.59
C GLU A 584 -14.20 -25.29 -15.86
N SER A 585 -15.14 -26.01 -16.49
CA SER A 585 -14.89 -26.78 -17.72
C SER A 585 -15.61 -26.18 -18.92
N SER A 586 -15.87 -24.87 -18.88
CA SER A 586 -16.44 -24.10 -19.98
C SER A 586 -15.32 -23.53 -20.86
N SER A 587 -15.65 -22.61 -21.75
CA SER A 587 -14.65 -21.87 -22.50
C SER A 587 -13.83 -20.89 -21.63
N ASP A 588 -14.29 -20.62 -20.40
CA ASP A 588 -13.59 -19.77 -19.42
C ASP A 588 -12.68 -20.63 -18.54
N ALA A 589 -11.44 -20.19 -18.36
CA ALA A 589 -10.45 -20.90 -17.54
C ALA A 589 -10.44 -20.32 -16.11
N SER A 590 -11.24 -20.92 -15.22
CA SER A 590 -11.40 -20.50 -13.83
C SER A 590 -11.06 -21.64 -12.86
N LEU A 591 -10.46 -21.27 -11.73
CA LEU A 591 -10.18 -22.16 -10.61
C LEU A 591 -10.66 -21.50 -9.32
N GLY A 592 -11.09 -22.29 -8.35
CA GLY A 592 -11.06 -21.88 -6.96
C GLY A 592 -11.38 -23.00 -6.01
N THR A 593 -12.05 -22.69 -4.90
CA THR A 593 -12.33 -23.66 -3.85
C THR A 593 -13.78 -23.62 -3.40
N PHE A 594 -14.21 -24.66 -2.69
CA PHE A 594 -15.47 -24.67 -1.99
C PHE A 594 -15.29 -25.29 -0.61
N GLU A 595 -16.08 -24.82 0.34
CA GLU A 595 -16.02 -25.21 1.75
C GLU A 595 -17.42 -25.30 2.35
N ALA A 596 -17.61 -26.23 3.30
CA ALA A 596 -18.86 -26.43 4.00
C ALA A 596 -19.34 -25.12 4.65
N GLN A 597 -20.60 -24.74 4.39
CA GLN A 597 -21.20 -23.60 5.05
C GLN A 597 -21.64 -23.99 6.47
N SER A 598 -21.37 -23.13 7.46
CA SER A 598 -21.82 -23.34 8.83
C SER A 598 -23.35 -23.47 8.90
N ALA A 599 -23.84 -24.39 9.72
CA ALA A 599 -25.28 -24.57 9.93
C ALA A 599 -25.93 -23.30 10.54
N GLY A 600 -27.14 -22.97 10.08
CA GLY A 600 -27.84 -21.72 10.41
C GLY A 600 -28.45 -21.64 11.83
N PRO A 601 -29.11 -20.52 12.17
CA PRO A 601 -29.48 -19.42 11.26
C PRO A 601 -28.33 -18.44 11.03
N LEU A 602 -28.00 -18.20 9.76
CA LEU A 602 -27.05 -17.16 9.35
C LEU A 602 -27.72 -15.79 9.37
N ASN A 603 -27.08 -14.83 10.03
CA ASN A 603 -27.58 -13.46 10.18
C ASN A 603 -26.41 -12.50 10.44
N ALA A 604 -26.69 -11.21 10.68
CA ALA A 604 -25.64 -10.22 10.93
C ALA A 604 -24.71 -10.58 12.10
N GLY A 605 -25.24 -11.23 13.14
CA GLY A 605 -24.48 -11.73 14.29
C GLY A 605 -23.53 -12.88 13.98
N SER A 606 -23.64 -13.50 12.80
CA SER A 606 -22.71 -14.52 12.36
C SER A 606 -21.36 -13.93 11.92
N ILE A 607 -21.25 -12.63 11.67
CA ILE A 607 -19.98 -11.96 11.32
C ILE A 607 -19.57 -11.08 12.50
N PHE A 608 -18.66 -11.58 13.34
CA PHE A 608 -18.23 -10.90 14.57
C PHE A 608 -16.75 -11.19 14.87
N GLY A 609 -16.02 -10.17 15.32
CA GLY A 609 -14.63 -10.28 15.72
C GLY A 609 -13.67 -9.71 14.69
N ASN A 610 -12.40 -10.08 14.81
CA ASN A 610 -11.32 -9.59 13.97
C ASN A 610 -10.98 -10.61 12.89
N TYR A 611 -10.88 -10.14 11.65
CA TYR A 611 -10.50 -10.93 10.49
C TYR A 611 -9.26 -10.31 9.87
N PHE A 612 -8.33 -11.13 9.42
CA PHE A 612 -7.37 -10.68 8.41
C PHE A 612 -8.02 -10.77 7.03
N VAL A 613 -7.56 -9.91 6.14
CA VAL A 613 -8.09 -9.73 4.79
C VAL A 613 -6.97 -10.01 3.79
N GLY A 614 -7.29 -10.79 2.77
CA GLY A 614 -6.40 -11.02 1.63
C GLY A 614 -7.16 -11.12 0.32
N THR A 615 -6.50 -10.75 -0.75
CA THR A 615 -7.02 -10.95 -2.10
C THR A 615 -6.49 -12.27 -2.66
N ALA A 616 -7.37 -13.10 -3.20
CA ALA A 616 -6.97 -14.27 -3.99
C ALA A 616 -6.05 -13.84 -5.14
N PRO A 617 -5.17 -14.72 -5.65
CA PRO A 617 -4.24 -14.38 -6.72
C PRO A 617 -4.94 -13.69 -7.91
N ALA A 618 -4.36 -12.58 -8.37
CA ALA A 618 -4.86 -11.85 -9.54
C ALA A 618 -4.90 -12.76 -10.78
N THR A 619 -5.93 -12.58 -11.62
CA THR A 619 -6.07 -13.34 -12.86
C THR A 619 -5.61 -12.55 -14.08
N VAL A 620 -5.50 -11.23 -13.96
CA VAL A 620 -4.99 -10.32 -15.00
C VAL A 620 -4.10 -9.25 -14.38
N THR A 621 -3.20 -8.68 -15.18
CA THR A 621 -2.25 -7.62 -14.77
C THR A 621 -2.93 -6.36 -14.24
N ALA A 622 -4.13 -6.06 -14.72
CA ALA A 622 -4.89 -4.88 -14.35
C ALA A 622 -5.49 -4.95 -12.92
N SER A 623 -5.55 -6.14 -12.32
CA SER A 623 -6.14 -6.33 -10.98
C SER A 623 -5.34 -5.61 -9.89
N SER A 624 -6.05 -5.05 -8.92
CA SER A 624 -5.44 -4.57 -7.68
C SER A 624 -5.50 -5.66 -6.61
N VAL A 625 -4.47 -5.74 -5.78
CA VAL A 625 -4.38 -6.68 -4.67
C VAL A 625 -4.37 -5.94 -3.33
N SER A 626 -4.96 -6.55 -2.31
CA SER A 626 -5.14 -5.97 -0.99
C SER A 626 -4.76 -6.96 0.12
N SER A 627 -4.19 -6.44 1.19
CA SER A 627 -4.00 -7.14 2.46
C SER A 627 -4.45 -6.22 3.58
N GLY A 628 -5.02 -6.76 4.66
CA GLY A 628 -5.55 -5.90 5.70
C GLY A 628 -6.18 -6.60 6.87
N MET A 629 -6.91 -5.84 7.67
CA MET A 629 -7.63 -6.31 8.85
C MET A 629 -9.03 -5.72 8.87
N ALA A 630 -9.97 -6.46 9.41
CA ALA A 630 -11.35 -6.05 9.56
C ALA A 630 -11.89 -6.41 10.94
N THR A 631 -12.67 -5.53 11.52
CA THR A 631 -13.37 -5.77 12.79
C THR A 631 -14.86 -5.63 12.57
N ALA A 632 -15.60 -6.73 12.73
CA ALA A 632 -17.04 -6.76 12.63
C ALA A 632 -17.68 -6.77 14.01
N ASN A 633 -18.76 -6.01 14.16
CA ASN A 633 -19.46 -5.84 15.45
C ASN A 633 -20.61 -6.82 15.69
N GLY A 634 -20.93 -7.70 14.72
CA GLY A 634 -22.05 -8.65 14.85
C GLY A 634 -23.44 -8.02 14.75
N VAL A 635 -23.54 -6.72 14.48
CA VAL A 635 -24.83 -6.01 14.37
C VAL A 635 -24.95 -5.22 13.07
N GLY A 636 -24.16 -5.57 12.05
CA GLY A 636 -24.27 -5.01 10.70
C GLY A 636 -23.29 -3.88 10.39
N THR A 637 -22.18 -3.75 11.13
CA THR A 637 -21.07 -2.86 10.76
C THR A 637 -19.73 -3.57 10.79
N VAL A 638 -18.93 -3.37 9.75
CA VAL A 638 -17.53 -3.80 9.70
C VAL A 638 -16.65 -2.57 9.47
N ASN A 639 -15.56 -2.48 10.24
CA ASN A 639 -14.50 -1.53 9.98
C ASN A 639 -13.34 -2.28 9.35
N VAL A 640 -12.86 -1.82 8.21
CA VAL A 640 -11.81 -2.47 7.44
C VAL A 640 -10.65 -1.49 7.31
N THR A 641 -9.43 -1.96 7.55
CA THR A 641 -8.21 -1.22 7.29
C THR A 641 -7.32 -2.04 6.37
N THR A 642 -7.06 -1.54 5.17
CA THR A 642 -6.29 -2.25 4.14
C THR A 642 -5.09 -1.46 3.64
N ASP A 643 -4.12 -2.22 3.16
CA ASP A 643 -3.02 -1.79 2.32
C ASP A 643 -3.33 -2.31 0.90
N ASN A 644 -3.20 -1.47 -0.12
CA ASN A 644 -3.58 -1.80 -1.50
C ASN A 644 -2.43 -1.50 -2.46
N SER A 645 -2.19 -2.42 -3.38
CA SER A 645 -1.28 -2.30 -4.51
C SER A 645 -2.07 -2.36 -5.81
N SER A 646 -2.04 -1.27 -6.59
CA SER A 646 -2.85 -1.10 -7.80
C SER A 646 -2.01 -1.06 -9.08
N SER A 647 -2.55 -1.60 -10.17
CA SER A 647 -1.92 -1.76 -11.50
C SER A 647 -1.30 -0.51 -12.13
N ASN A 648 -1.58 0.67 -11.60
CA ASN A 648 -0.99 1.94 -12.01
C ASN A 648 0.18 2.39 -11.12
N GLY A 649 0.71 1.52 -10.26
CA GLY A 649 1.79 1.84 -9.30
C GLY A 649 1.32 2.60 -8.05
N THR A 650 0.00 2.75 -7.85
CA THR A 650 -0.51 3.40 -6.63
C THR A 650 -0.45 2.42 -5.47
N LEU A 651 0.35 2.78 -4.46
CA LEU A 651 0.44 2.09 -3.18
C LEU A 651 -0.26 2.91 -2.10
N THR A 652 -1.29 2.36 -1.46
CA THR A 652 -1.99 3.01 -0.35
C THR A 652 -1.96 2.15 0.89
N ALA A 653 -1.76 2.77 2.05
CA ALA A 653 -1.58 2.05 3.30
C ALA A 653 -2.48 2.58 4.41
N GLY A 654 -2.94 1.69 5.27
CA GLY A 654 -3.79 2.05 6.41
C GLY A 654 -5.14 2.65 6.00
N GLN A 655 -5.62 2.33 4.80
CA GLN A 655 -6.87 2.86 4.28
C GLN A 655 -8.03 2.30 5.09
N THR A 656 -8.65 3.14 5.91
CA THR A 656 -9.73 2.74 6.80
C THR A 656 -11.08 3.10 6.20
N GLN A 657 -11.99 2.13 6.17
CA GLN A 657 -13.36 2.28 5.69
C GLN A 657 -14.32 1.59 6.66
N SER A 658 -15.54 2.11 6.76
CA SER A 658 -16.61 1.49 7.54
C SER A 658 -17.78 1.17 6.61
N PHE A 659 -18.24 -0.07 6.64
CA PHE A 659 -19.34 -0.54 5.81
C PHE A 659 -20.47 -1.05 6.69
N SER A 660 -21.69 -0.66 6.35
CA SER A 660 -22.87 -1.39 6.81
C SER A 660 -22.99 -2.69 6.03
N TYR A 661 -23.33 -3.79 6.71
CA TYR A 661 -23.58 -5.07 6.06
C TYR A 661 -24.89 -5.73 6.48
N SER A 662 -25.40 -6.58 5.59
CA SER A 662 -26.54 -7.45 5.85
C SER A 662 -26.19 -8.88 5.47
N VAL A 663 -26.85 -9.86 6.10
CA VAL A 663 -26.65 -11.29 5.85
C VAL A 663 -28.02 -11.94 5.63
N SER A 664 -28.19 -12.55 4.47
CA SER A 664 -29.40 -13.29 4.09
C SER A 664 -29.38 -14.70 4.70
N SER A 665 -30.53 -15.38 4.73
CA SER A 665 -30.65 -16.72 5.34
C SER A 665 -29.81 -17.80 4.65
N ASN A 666 -29.48 -17.62 3.37
CA ASN A 666 -28.56 -18.49 2.61
C ASN A 666 -27.08 -18.11 2.80
N GLY A 667 -26.79 -17.15 3.68
CA GLY A 667 -25.45 -16.64 3.94
C GLY A 667 -24.95 -15.60 2.95
N ARG A 668 -25.74 -15.20 1.93
CA ARG A 668 -25.37 -14.10 1.03
C ARG A 668 -25.27 -12.79 1.81
N THR A 669 -24.12 -12.15 1.73
CA THR A 669 -23.80 -10.90 2.40
C THR A 669 -23.77 -9.74 1.41
N ALA A 670 -24.20 -8.56 1.83
CA ALA A 670 -24.03 -7.32 1.07
C ALA A 670 -23.40 -6.25 1.96
N PHE A 671 -22.29 -5.66 1.51
CA PHE A 671 -21.54 -4.60 2.16
C PHE A 671 -21.66 -3.32 1.33
N GLY A 672 -22.39 -2.32 1.85
CA GLY A 672 -22.72 -1.13 1.07
C GLY A 672 -23.54 -1.45 -0.19
N THR A 673 -23.22 -0.81 -1.31
CA THR A 673 -24.01 -0.92 -2.57
C THR A 673 -23.37 -1.80 -3.64
N THR A 674 -22.05 -1.96 -3.64
CA THR A 674 -21.31 -2.65 -4.73
C THR A 674 -20.51 -3.87 -4.27
N ILE A 675 -20.42 -4.16 -2.97
CA ILE A 675 -19.68 -5.32 -2.48
C ILE A 675 -20.66 -6.38 -1.99
N VAL A 676 -20.53 -7.59 -2.51
CA VAL A 676 -21.39 -8.74 -2.18
C VAL A 676 -20.53 -9.97 -1.92
N GLY A 677 -21.10 -10.98 -1.27
CA GLY A 677 -20.33 -12.17 -0.91
C GLY A 677 -21.14 -13.23 -0.21
N TYR A 678 -20.45 -14.23 0.34
CA TYR A 678 -21.08 -15.37 1.00
C TYR A 678 -20.31 -15.74 2.26
N LEU A 679 -21.06 -15.98 3.34
CA LEU A 679 -20.54 -16.44 4.62
C LEU A 679 -20.27 -17.95 4.58
N VAL A 680 -19.01 -18.35 4.72
CA VAL A 680 -18.60 -19.76 4.87
C VAL A 680 -18.89 -20.21 6.30
N SER A 681 -18.37 -19.47 7.28
CA SER A 681 -18.56 -19.72 8.71
C SER A 681 -18.38 -18.42 9.49
N PRO A 682 -18.69 -18.37 10.80
CA PRO A 682 -18.42 -17.16 11.58
C PRO A 682 -16.96 -16.69 11.54
N THR A 683 -16.02 -17.56 11.18
CA THR A 683 -14.61 -17.24 11.08
C THR A 683 -14.12 -17.05 9.63
N LYS A 684 -14.97 -17.20 8.61
CA LYS A 684 -14.57 -17.04 7.20
C LYS A 684 -15.72 -16.59 6.28
N PHE A 685 -15.47 -15.59 5.45
CA PHE A 685 -16.37 -15.20 4.35
C PHE A 685 -15.59 -14.66 3.16
N VAL A 686 -16.21 -14.68 1.99
CA VAL A 686 -15.60 -14.24 0.72
C VAL A 686 -16.46 -13.18 0.06
N LEU A 687 -15.82 -12.16 -0.51
CA LEU A 687 -16.47 -11.00 -1.14
C LEU A 687 -15.94 -10.77 -2.55
N ILE A 688 -16.77 -10.16 -3.40
CA ILE A 688 -16.41 -9.59 -4.69
C ILE A 688 -17.01 -8.19 -4.84
N ASP A 689 -16.39 -7.38 -5.69
CA ASP A 689 -16.95 -6.11 -6.15
C ASP A 689 -17.78 -6.33 -7.42
N VAL A 690 -19.06 -5.99 -7.34
CA VAL A 690 -20.04 -6.07 -8.44
C VAL A 690 -20.35 -4.69 -9.05
N SER A 691 -19.39 -3.76 -9.01
CA SER A 691 -19.44 -2.54 -9.80
C SER A 691 -19.21 -2.82 -11.29
N THR A 692 -20.05 -2.25 -12.16
CA THR A 692 -19.88 -2.34 -13.62
C THR A 692 -18.62 -1.65 -14.14
N THR A 693 -18.00 -0.79 -13.33
CA THR A 693 -16.73 -0.12 -13.68
C THR A 693 -15.50 -0.97 -13.35
N ASN A 694 -15.67 -2.05 -12.59
CA ASN A 694 -14.56 -2.93 -12.20
C ASN A 694 -14.42 -4.06 -13.21
N THR A 695 -13.48 -3.89 -14.15
CA THR A 695 -13.20 -4.86 -15.23
C THR A 695 -12.10 -5.87 -14.88
N ALA A 696 -11.43 -5.70 -13.73
CA ALA A 696 -10.38 -6.59 -13.25
C ALA A 696 -10.65 -7.04 -11.80
N PRO A 697 -11.86 -7.56 -11.51
CA PRO A 697 -12.27 -7.90 -10.17
C PRO A 697 -11.42 -9.02 -9.58
N THR A 698 -11.38 -9.08 -8.26
CA THR A 698 -10.68 -10.10 -7.48
C THR A 698 -11.58 -10.61 -6.34
N VAL A 699 -11.29 -11.80 -5.83
CA VAL A 699 -11.97 -12.33 -4.64
C VAL A 699 -11.24 -11.85 -3.39
N SER A 700 -11.96 -11.21 -2.47
CA SER A 700 -11.45 -10.86 -1.15
C SER A 700 -11.87 -11.90 -0.13
N ILE A 701 -10.92 -12.42 0.63
CA ILE A 701 -11.09 -13.47 1.63
C ILE A 701 -10.88 -12.85 3.01
N PHE A 702 -11.86 -13.05 3.89
CA PHE A 702 -11.81 -12.62 5.28
C PHE A 702 -11.77 -13.88 6.15
N ALA A 703 -10.77 -13.99 7.02
CA ALA A 703 -10.63 -15.13 7.93
C ALA A 703 -10.07 -14.69 9.30
N GLN A 704 -10.30 -15.46 10.37
CA GLN A 704 -9.78 -15.15 11.73
C GLN A 704 -8.42 -15.78 12.02
#